data_AF-A0A4Q9PES0-F1
#
_entry.id   AF-A0A4Q9PES0-F1
#
_cell.length_a   1.000
_cell.length_b   1.000
_cell.length_c   1.000
_cell.angle_alpha   90.00
_cell.angle_beta   90.00
_cell.angle_gamma   90.00
#
_symmetry.space_group_name_H-M   'P 1'
#
loop_
_entity.id
_entity.type
_entity.pdbx_description
1 polymer ?
#
loop_
_entity_poly.entity_id
_entity_poly.type
_entity_poly.pdbx_seq_one_letter_code
_entity_poly.pdbx_strand_id
1 'polypeptide(L)'
;MSRARQGPGAATFGDSYVIPSAVLEDIDGSSTWLAAINHLSDTLKLPDLTTRHGLKKAHARFNEIYKKLNATYTSAQRQGNEKVMGGVVGIMAKMCADALLRDKLFEKGLLEKVMPLLEFDSTLHLALNALAMVTHHGGLEARQAIARRNRTLVEVIRDHPDDLKLAELAIITLAHATEAFIACEDKPRLADLKDIVIHSVLQTTVDVFRKRVDSHELLTHGLGLLASATQHCSKDCKAIPGLTNLIAAFLRCNNLNTRATALGGILRLPISECEPDELYFDPNSIMRAVMEGPPDHLLDILYDYGLNRTEAHVYTAVSMEYQKAMMQCVQDHDLHALGKRLFAIILQTEFSIAEGGFQADNGEVVTGIPGLPFAYWTDALPAAAKALRERANGSAADLDEADVVEMKFYIVRQRLPQALALAHRAVQRNPRLAYAHYVLSMSADAEQGLRAVKKGLRCPDVTPFLRCQMLWRATGHAGQQGLRILKEAGDGDVQARAEGAAFLMSAWEDAKTFISDAPPDARHMLEMLGWYVLLTVVIRGPELSEELKELDPARRKIKAAIDFMKWLGYPIKRTQMNMARELVFELYTPGAREWGAVVERFDDLDVSVEGDTPLSPADAEDELAAWLDNVDLEDGDVARHGHGRGRRRANAPSSTGSGTSGYELYRCSWCGNPSAVLRRCGGCAKTRYVVIGISCGRCAS
;
A
#
# COMPACT_ATOMS: atom_id res chain seq x y z
N MET A 1 -18.89 -40.94 69.24
CA MET A 1 -18.46 -42.16 68.54
C MET A 1 -18.56 -41.92 67.04
N SER A 2 -17.42 -42.06 66.37
CA SER A 2 -17.16 -41.74 64.97
C SER A 2 -17.73 -42.79 64.01
N ARG A 3 -18.22 -42.35 62.85
CA ARG A 3 -18.13 -43.13 61.61
C ARG A 3 -17.93 -42.22 60.41
N ALA A 4 -16.72 -42.29 59.86
CA ALA A 4 -16.31 -41.70 58.61
C ALA A 4 -16.96 -42.44 57.42
N ARG A 5 -17.29 -41.68 56.36
CA ARG A 5 -17.49 -42.18 55.00
C ARG A 5 -16.37 -41.62 54.14
N GLN A 6 -15.51 -42.51 53.65
CA GLN A 6 -14.58 -42.24 52.55
C GLN A 6 -15.39 -42.11 51.26
N GLY A 7 -15.18 -41.00 50.55
CA GLY A 7 -15.58 -40.83 49.15
C GLY A 7 -14.44 -41.25 48.21
N PRO A 8 -14.75 -41.73 47.00
CA PRO A 8 -13.77 -42.37 46.12
C PRO A 8 -12.93 -41.37 45.32
N GLY A 9 -11.63 -41.66 45.26
CA GLY A 9 -10.79 -41.46 44.09
C GLY A 9 -10.49 -40.03 43.67
N ALA A 10 -9.50 -39.41 44.30
CA ALA A 10 -8.71 -38.39 43.63
C ALA A 10 -8.04 -39.01 42.40
N ALA A 11 -8.32 -38.46 41.20
CA ALA A 11 -7.67 -38.88 39.97
C ALA A 11 -6.16 -38.66 40.10
N THR A 12 -5.41 -39.74 39.99
CA THR A 12 -3.95 -39.76 39.99
C THR A 12 -3.42 -38.99 38.78
N PHE A 13 -2.80 -37.84 39.04
CA PHE A 13 -1.88 -37.18 38.14
C PHE A 13 -0.68 -38.12 37.93
N GLY A 14 -0.59 -38.80 36.78
CA GLY A 14 0.59 -39.64 36.54
C GLY A 14 0.65 -40.49 35.27
N ASP A 15 -0.47 -40.79 34.59
CA ASP A 15 -0.37 -41.71 33.45
C ASP A 15 0.22 -41.01 32.22
N SER A 16 1.41 -41.48 31.81
CA SER A 16 1.92 -41.28 30.46
C SER A 16 0.96 -42.02 29.54
N TYR A 17 0.35 -41.29 28.60
CA TYR A 17 -0.48 -41.92 27.58
C TYR A 17 0.46 -42.71 26.65
N VAL A 18 0.47 -44.03 26.79
CA VAL A 18 1.25 -44.94 25.93
C VAL A 18 0.31 -45.48 24.86
N ILE A 19 0.66 -45.28 23.59
CA ILE A 19 -0.07 -45.89 22.48
C ILE A 19 0.35 -47.35 22.37
N PRO A 20 -0.61 -48.30 22.27
CA PRO A 20 -0.29 -49.70 22.06
C PRO A 20 0.47 -49.90 20.74
N SER A 21 1.55 -50.71 20.75
CA SER A 21 2.37 -50.96 19.56
C SER A 21 1.58 -51.47 18.35
N ALA A 22 0.53 -52.28 18.59
CA ALA A 22 -0.36 -52.77 17.54
C ALA A 22 -1.07 -51.65 16.74
N VAL A 23 -1.33 -50.50 17.38
CA VAL A 23 -1.93 -49.34 16.70
C VAL A 23 -0.91 -48.63 15.81
N LEU A 24 0.37 -48.66 16.18
CA LEU A 24 1.44 -48.07 15.37
C LEU A 24 1.67 -48.89 14.10
N GLU A 25 1.59 -50.22 14.20
CA GLU A 25 1.71 -51.17 13.08
C GLU A 25 0.55 -51.03 12.08
N ASP A 26 -0.69 -50.89 12.57
CA ASP A 26 -1.89 -50.70 11.72
C ASP A 26 -1.85 -49.39 10.91
N ILE A 27 -1.30 -48.31 11.49
CA ILE A 27 -1.20 -47.01 10.80
C ILE A 27 -0.10 -47.04 9.73
N ASP A 28 0.98 -47.76 9.99
CA ASP A 28 2.11 -47.88 9.06
C ASP A 28 1.70 -48.58 7.76
N GLY A 29 0.73 -49.52 7.84
CA GLY A 29 0.13 -50.17 6.68
C GLY A 29 -0.88 -49.32 5.86
N SER A 30 -1.16 -48.08 6.26
CA SER A 30 -2.19 -47.25 5.59
C SER A 30 -1.72 -46.67 4.25
N SER A 31 -2.56 -46.79 3.22
CA SER A 31 -2.22 -46.36 1.86
C SER A 31 -2.19 -44.85 1.64
N THR A 32 -2.81 -44.04 2.53
CA THR A 32 -2.89 -42.58 2.36
C THR A 32 -2.72 -41.82 3.68
N TRP A 33 -2.24 -40.56 3.59
CA TRP A 33 -2.13 -39.66 4.75
C TRP A 33 -3.48 -39.37 5.40
N LEU A 34 -4.55 -39.27 4.62
CA LEU A 34 -5.89 -39.05 5.13
C LEU A 34 -6.37 -40.23 5.98
N ALA A 35 -6.10 -41.47 5.54
CA ALA A 35 -6.43 -42.67 6.30
C ALA A 35 -5.66 -42.71 7.63
N ALA A 36 -4.34 -42.44 7.61
CA ALA A 36 -3.52 -42.35 8.82
C ALA A 36 -4.06 -41.30 9.80
N ILE A 37 -4.38 -40.09 9.32
CA ILE A 37 -4.92 -38.99 10.12
C ILE A 37 -6.28 -39.35 10.73
N ASN A 38 -7.17 -39.96 9.95
CA ASN A 38 -8.50 -40.36 10.42
C ASN A 38 -8.41 -41.47 11.47
N HIS A 39 -7.60 -42.51 11.21
CA HIS A 39 -7.40 -43.60 12.15
C HIS A 39 -6.77 -43.13 13.47
N LEU A 40 -5.78 -42.22 13.41
CA LEU A 40 -5.22 -41.56 14.58
C LEU A 40 -6.27 -40.72 15.31
N SER A 41 -7.10 -39.98 14.58
CA SER A 41 -8.15 -39.15 15.18
C SER A 41 -9.17 -40.00 15.96
N ASP A 42 -9.57 -41.14 15.40
CA ASP A 42 -10.49 -42.09 16.03
C ASP A 42 -9.87 -42.74 17.27
N THR A 43 -8.64 -43.22 17.13
CA THR A 43 -7.85 -43.83 18.22
C THR A 43 -7.70 -42.86 19.40
N LEU A 44 -7.34 -41.61 19.11
CA LEU A 44 -7.14 -40.56 20.12
C LEU A 44 -8.45 -39.94 20.63
N LYS A 45 -9.60 -40.36 20.06
CA LYS A 45 -10.95 -39.87 20.35
C LYS A 45 -11.06 -38.36 20.20
N LEU A 46 -10.51 -37.83 19.10
CA LEU A 46 -10.53 -36.41 18.79
C LEU A 46 -11.91 -35.97 18.29
N PRO A 47 -12.30 -34.70 18.54
CA PRO A 47 -13.47 -34.14 17.90
C PRO A 47 -13.24 -33.99 16.39
N ASP A 48 -14.31 -33.95 15.61
CA ASP A 48 -14.23 -33.74 14.17
C ASP A 48 -13.69 -32.34 13.82
N LEU A 49 -12.39 -32.26 13.56
CA LEU A 49 -11.67 -31.04 13.21
C LEU A 49 -12.04 -30.50 11.81
N THR A 50 -12.89 -31.20 11.06
CA THR A 50 -13.47 -30.72 9.81
C THR A 50 -14.79 -29.98 10.04
N THR A 51 -15.11 -29.61 11.28
CA THR A 51 -16.29 -28.81 11.60
C THR A 51 -15.96 -27.71 12.58
N ARG A 52 -16.69 -26.59 12.46
CA ARG A 52 -16.65 -25.50 13.46
C ARG A 52 -16.94 -26.00 14.87
N HIS A 53 -17.89 -26.91 15.04
CA HIS A 53 -18.24 -27.48 16.35
C HIS A 53 -17.11 -28.31 16.92
N GLY A 54 -16.44 -29.12 16.10
CA GLY A 54 -15.29 -29.90 16.55
C GLY A 54 -14.08 -29.04 16.89
N LEU A 55 -13.80 -27.97 16.15
CA LEU A 55 -12.78 -26.98 16.52
C LEU A 55 -13.12 -26.28 17.85
N LYS A 56 -14.39 -25.94 18.09
CA LYS A 56 -14.84 -25.40 19.40
C LYS A 56 -14.61 -26.39 20.54
N LYS A 57 -14.87 -27.69 20.33
CA LYS A 57 -14.55 -28.75 21.30
C LYS A 57 -13.04 -28.88 21.50
N ALA A 58 -12.26 -28.79 20.42
CA ALA A 58 -10.80 -28.84 20.49
C ALA A 58 -10.25 -27.68 21.32
N HIS A 59 -10.81 -26.46 21.17
CA HIS A 59 -10.45 -25.31 21.99
C HIS A 59 -10.74 -25.55 23.48
N ALA A 60 -11.90 -26.11 23.81
CA ALA A 60 -12.28 -26.40 25.20
C ALA A 60 -11.39 -27.48 25.86
N ARG A 61 -10.87 -28.41 25.06
CA ARG A 61 -10.06 -29.56 25.52
C ARG A 61 -8.61 -29.49 25.06
N PHE A 62 -8.10 -28.29 24.75
CA PHE A 62 -6.82 -28.12 24.05
C PHE A 62 -5.67 -28.84 24.75
N ASN A 63 -5.49 -28.62 26.06
CA ASN A 63 -4.38 -29.22 26.81
C ASN A 63 -4.43 -30.76 26.83
N GLU A 64 -5.62 -31.34 26.91
CA GLU A 64 -5.82 -32.79 26.88
C GLU A 64 -5.45 -33.36 25.50
N ILE A 65 -5.97 -32.75 24.44
CA ILE A 65 -5.73 -33.17 23.05
C ILE A 65 -4.24 -33.03 22.72
N TYR A 66 -3.64 -31.88 23.03
CA TYR A 66 -2.22 -31.63 22.79
C TYR A 66 -1.35 -32.63 23.57
N LYS A 67 -1.65 -32.93 24.84
CA LYS A 67 -0.89 -33.92 25.62
C LYS A 67 -0.88 -35.29 24.92
N LYS A 68 -2.03 -35.75 24.41
CA LYS A 68 -2.13 -37.01 23.66
C LYS A 68 -1.31 -36.96 22.38
N LEU A 69 -1.52 -35.93 21.54
CA LEU A 69 -0.79 -35.75 20.29
C LEU A 69 0.73 -35.69 20.51
N ASN A 70 1.18 -34.95 21.52
CA ASN A 70 2.60 -34.85 21.85
C ASN A 70 3.19 -36.20 22.30
N ALA A 71 2.48 -36.95 23.15
CA ALA A 71 2.91 -38.28 23.57
C ALA A 71 2.99 -39.25 22.37
N THR A 72 2.01 -39.21 21.48
CA THR A 72 2.02 -39.98 20.22
C THR A 72 3.23 -39.65 19.36
N TYR A 73 3.46 -38.36 19.12
CA TYR A 73 4.58 -37.90 18.30
C TYR A 73 5.92 -38.34 18.89
N THR A 74 6.15 -38.11 20.19
CA THR A 74 7.41 -38.49 20.84
C THR A 74 7.61 -40.01 20.86
N SER A 75 6.54 -40.80 21.03
CA SER A 75 6.63 -42.26 20.95
C SER A 75 7.02 -42.71 19.54
N ALA A 76 6.36 -42.17 18.51
CA ALA A 76 6.65 -42.49 17.11
C ALA A 76 8.07 -42.08 16.71
N GLN A 77 8.52 -40.90 17.14
CA GLN A 77 9.87 -40.41 16.91
C GLN A 77 10.94 -41.34 17.50
N ARG A 78 10.73 -41.87 18.70
CA ARG A 78 11.65 -42.84 19.32
C ARG A 78 11.72 -44.17 18.57
N GLN A 79 10.67 -44.50 17.83
CA GLN A 79 10.56 -45.74 17.06
C GLN A 79 10.90 -45.55 15.58
N GLY A 80 11.22 -44.32 15.14
CA GLY A 80 11.43 -44.02 13.73
C GLY A 80 10.18 -44.15 12.86
N ASN A 81 8.98 -44.07 13.44
CA ASN A 81 7.73 -44.20 12.68
C ASN A 81 7.30 -42.84 12.10
N GLU A 82 7.85 -42.51 10.93
CA GLU A 82 7.60 -41.28 10.18
C GLU A 82 6.11 -41.08 9.87
N LYS A 83 5.39 -42.17 9.55
CA LYS A 83 3.95 -42.14 9.22
C LYS A 83 3.11 -41.64 10.39
N VAL A 84 3.36 -42.12 11.59
CA VAL A 84 2.63 -41.68 12.79
C VAL A 84 3.04 -40.26 13.18
N MET A 85 4.32 -39.90 13.07
CA MET A 85 4.79 -38.53 13.30
C MET A 85 4.10 -37.54 12.35
N GLY A 86 4.07 -37.86 11.05
CA GLY A 86 3.38 -37.10 10.03
C GLY A 86 1.89 -37.01 10.29
N GLY A 87 1.23 -38.13 10.61
CA GLY A 87 -0.20 -38.15 10.94
C GLY A 87 -0.57 -37.23 12.10
N VAL A 88 0.27 -37.17 13.15
CA VAL A 88 0.08 -36.22 14.26
C VAL A 88 0.22 -34.77 13.79
N VAL A 89 1.25 -34.46 13.00
CA VAL A 89 1.43 -33.11 12.43
C VAL A 89 0.27 -32.72 11.52
N GLY A 90 -0.26 -33.66 10.72
CA GLY A 90 -1.45 -33.45 9.90
C GLY A 90 -2.69 -33.10 10.73
N ILE A 91 -2.88 -33.74 11.90
CA ILE A 91 -3.95 -33.38 12.86
C ILE A 91 -3.72 -31.98 13.42
N MET A 92 -2.49 -31.66 13.85
CA MET A 92 -2.16 -30.33 14.36
C MET A 92 -2.38 -29.25 13.28
N ALA A 93 -2.03 -29.50 12.03
CA ALA A 93 -2.29 -28.61 10.90
C ALA A 93 -3.79 -28.36 10.73
N LYS A 94 -4.64 -29.40 10.75
CA LYS A 94 -6.11 -29.22 10.70
C LYS A 94 -6.64 -28.31 11.82
N MET A 95 -6.04 -28.35 13.01
CA MET A 95 -6.40 -27.43 14.10
C MET A 95 -6.00 -25.98 13.80
N CYS A 96 -4.96 -25.76 12.99
CA CYS A 96 -4.46 -24.43 12.63
C CYS A 96 -5.39 -23.62 11.72
N ALA A 97 -6.44 -24.23 11.17
CA ALA A 97 -7.54 -23.51 10.52
C ALA A 97 -8.22 -22.51 11.47
N ASP A 98 -8.18 -22.76 12.79
CA ASP A 98 -8.54 -21.78 13.81
C ASP A 98 -7.29 -21.06 14.33
N ALA A 99 -7.27 -19.72 14.21
CA ALA A 99 -6.10 -18.92 14.57
C ALA A 99 -5.68 -19.07 16.05
N LEU A 100 -6.62 -19.24 16.98
CA LEU A 100 -6.30 -19.36 18.40
C LEU A 100 -5.75 -20.75 18.75
N LEU A 101 -6.25 -21.79 18.08
CA LEU A 101 -5.67 -23.13 18.22
C LEU A 101 -4.28 -23.20 17.63
N ARG A 102 -4.06 -22.58 16.46
CA ARG A 102 -2.74 -22.46 15.85
C ARG A 102 -1.76 -21.79 16.80
N ASP A 103 -2.09 -20.61 17.33
CA ASP A 103 -1.16 -19.84 18.16
C ASP A 103 -0.79 -20.64 19.42
N LYS A 104 -1.76 -21.33 20.05
CA LYS A 104 -1.50 -22.26 21.16
C LYS A 104 -0.63 -23.45 20.77
N LEU A 105 -0.81 -24.03 19.58
CA LEU A 105 0.05 -25.11 19.10
C LEU A 105 1.47 -24.60 18.87
N PHE A 106 1.60 -23.39 18.33
CA PHE A 106 2.88 -22.75 18.08
C PHE A 106 3.66 -22.50 19.37
N GLU A 107 3.00 -21.91 20.39
CA GLU A 107 3.56 -21.75 21.74
C GLU A 107 4.00 -23.08 22.38
N LYS A 108 3.37 -24.18 21.98
CA LYS A 108 3.68 -25.54 22.44
C LYS A 108 4.68 -26.27 21.54
N GLY A 109 5.41 -25.55 20.70
CA GLY A 109 6.49 -26.09 19.89
C GLY A 109 6.02 -26.95 18.71
N LEU A 110 4.99 -26.47 17.99
CA LEU A 110 4.57 -27.09 16.73
C LEU A 110 5.71 -27.09 15.71
N LEU A 111 6.43 -25.98 15.57
CA LEU A 111 7.46 -25.84 14.55
C LEU A 111 8.57 -26.89 14.72
N GLU A 112 8.99 -27.15 15.95
CA GLU A 112 10.00 -28.16 16.33
C GLU A 112 9.56 -29.59 16.01
N LYS A 113 8.26 -29.82 15.79
CA LYS A 113 7.72 -31.11 15.33
C LYS A 113 7.56 -31.18 13.82
N VAL A 114 7.33 -30.05 13.16
CA VAL A 114 7.19 -30.04 11.69
C VAL A 114 8.55 -30.06 11.00
N MET A 115 9.53 -29.31 11.50
CA MET A 115 10.84 -29.19 10.83
C MET A 115 11.57 -30.52 10.62
N PRO A 116 11.64 -31.46 11.60
CA PRO A 116 12.30 -32.75 11.39
C PRO A 116 11.63 -33.61 10.31
N LEU A 117 10.33 -33.41 10.03
CA LEU A 117 9.63 -34.15 8.98
C LEU A 117 10.03 -33.74 7.56
N LEU A 118 10.78 -32.64 7.41
CA LEU A 118 11.36 -32.26 6.12
C LEU A 118 12.59 -33.09 5.76
N GLU A 119 13.12 -33.90 6.68
CA GLU A 119 14.28 -34.77 6.45
C GLU A 119 13.90 -36.12 5.83
N PHE A 120 12.60 -36.46 5.75
CA PHE A 120 12.12 -37.73 5.23
C PHE A 120 11.25 -37.55 3.99
N ASP A 121 11.63 -38.19 2.89
CA ASP A 121 10.91 -38.15 1.61
C ASP A 121 9.44 -38.50 1.75
N SER A 122 9.13 -39.45 2.64
CA SER A 122 7.76 -39.92 2.88
C SER A 122 6.85 -38.80 3.41
N THR A 123 7.38 -37.89 4.24
CA THR A 123 6.62 -36.86 4.96
C THR A 123 6.74 -35.44 4.38
N LEU A 124 7.60 -35.23 3.38
CA LEU A 124 7.90 -33.91 2.79
C LEU A 124 6.64 -33.09 2.46
N HIS A 125 5.76 -33.59 1.57
CA HIS A 125 4.55 -32.84 1.16
C HIS A 125 3.61 -32.55 2.32
N LEU A 126 3.49 -33.47 3.27
CA LEU A 126 2.63 -33.29 4.43
C LEU A 126 3.15 -32.19 5.35
N ALA A 127 4.46 -32.20 5.62
CA ALA A 127 5.12 -31.20 6.44
C ALA A 127 5.04 -29.81 5.80
N LEU A 128 5.33 -29.70 4.49
CA LEU A 128 5.22 -28.43 3.76
C LEU A 128 3.77 -27.93 3.69
N ASN A 129 2.79 -28.80 3.47
CA ASN A 129 1.39 -28.43 3.52
C ASN A 129 0.96 -27.92 4.91
N ALA A 130 1.48 -28.53 5.98
CA ALA A 130 1.26 -28.04 7.34
C ALA A 130 1.87 -26.64 7.55
N LEU A 131 3.09 -26.39 7.06
CA LEU A 131 3.74 -25.07 7.16
C LEU A 131 3.00 -24.00 6.33
N ALA A 132 2.57 -24.33 5.11
CA ALA A 132 1.78 -23.43 4.27
C ALA A 132 0.47 -23.03 4.98
N MET A 133 -0.24 -24.00 5.58
CA MET A 133 -1.46 -23.74 6.34
C MET A 133 -1.21 -22.87 7.58
N VAL A 134 -0.11 -23.11 8.31
CA VAL A 134 0.27 -22.33 9.50
C VAL A 134 0.61 -20.90 9.12
N THR A 135 1.33 -20.68 8.02
CA THR A 135 1.78 -19.36 7.59
C THR A 135 0.66 -18.52 6.96
N HIS A 136 -0.21 -19.13 6.13
CA HIS A 136 -1.30 -18.45 5.44
C HIS A 136 -2.20 -17.66 6.41
N HIS A 137 -2.52 -18.24 7.57
CA HIS A 137 -3.29 -17.55 8.62
C HIS A 137 -2.45 -17.07 9.80
N GLY A 138 -1.14 -17.38 9.81
CA GLY A 138 -0.22 -17.21 10.94
C GLY A 138 -0.14 -15.79 11.48
N GLY A 139 -0.05 -15.65 12.80
CA GLY A 139 0.38 -14.41 13.43
C GLY A 139 1.82 -14.06 13.07
N LEU A 140 2.20 -12.79 13.30
CA LEU A 140 3.54 -12.28 12.98
C LEU A 140 4.66 -13.15 13.58
N GLU A 141 4.53 -13.54 14.85
CA GLU A 141 5.53 -14.35 15.55
C GLU A 141 5.76 -15.72 14.90
N ALA A 142 4.68 -16.41 14.53
CA ALA A 142 4.75 -17.72 13.89
C ALA A 142 5.44 -17.64 12.51
N ARG A 143 5.04 -16.66 11.70
CA ARG A 143 5.67 -16.38 10.39
C ARG A 143 7.15 -16.06 10.55
N GLN A 144 7.51 -15.20 11.51
CA GLN A 144 8.89 -14.84 11.77
C GLN A 144 9.75 -16.02 12.23
N ALA A 145 9.21 -16.90 13.08
CA ALA A 145 9.91 -18.10 13.52
C ALA A 145 10.13 -19.11 12.37
N ILE A 146 9.17 -19.23 11.45
CA ILE A 146 9.31 -20.05 10.23
C ILE A 146 10.33 -19.43 9.27
N ALA A 147 10.35 -18.10 9.10
CA ALA A 147 11.32 -17.42 8.23
C ALA A 147 12.77 -17.63 8.68
N ARG A 148 13.04 -17.74 9.98
CA ARG A 148 14.37 -18.11 10.53
C ARG A 148 14.80 -19.55 10.20
N ARG A 149 13.92 -20.35 9.61
CA ARG A 149 14.18 -21.71 9.12
C ARG A 149 14.12 -21.79 7.59
N ASN A 150 14.12 -20.66 6.88
CA ASN A 150 13.95 -20.62 5.44
C ASN A 150 15.07 -21.33 4.65
N ARG A 151 16.28 -21.46 5.22
CA ARG A 151 17.37 -22.24 4.60
C ARG A 151 16.95 -23.68 4.29
N THR A 152 16.32 -24.35 5.26
CA THR A 152 15.86 -25.72 5.09
C THR A 152 14.82 -25.83 3.96
N LEU A 153 13.92 -24.84 3.85
CA LEU A 153 12.93 -24.83 2.77
C LEU A 153 13.58 -24.61 1.39
N VAL A 154 14.62 -23.78 1.32
CA VAL A 154 15.39 -23.58 0.09
C VAL A 154 16.15 -24.86 -0.31
N GLU A 155 16.76 -25.55 0.66
CA GLU A 155 17.44 -26.83 0.45
C GLU A 155 16.46 -27.89 -0.08
N VAL A 156 15.28 -28.01 0.54
CA VAL A 156 14.22 -28.94 0.11
C VAL A 156 13.84 -28.74 -1.37
N ILE A 157 13.69 -27.50 -1.85
CA ILE A 157 13.40 -27.20 -3.27
C ILE A 157 14.57 -27.60 -4.18
N ARG A 158 15.81 -27.39 -3.73
CA ARG A 158 17.02 -27.68 -4.53
C ARG A 158 17.29 -29.18 -4.64
N ASP A 159 17.02 -29.91 -3.57
CA ASP A 159 17.21 -31.36 -3.50
C ASP A 159 16.14 -32.11 -4.30
N HIS A 160 14.98 -31.49 -4.55
CA HIS A 160 13.86 -32.07 -5.30
C HIS A 160 13.47 -31.20 -6.52
N PRO A 161 14.38 -31.01 -7.50
CA PRO A 161 14.17 -30.04 -8.57
C PRO A 161 12.99 -30.38 -9.51
N ASP A 162 12.55 -31.64 -9.57
CA ASP A 162 11.48 -32.11 -10.45
C ASP A 162 10.11 -32.18 -9.76
N ASP A 163 10.04 -31.97 -8.44
CA ASP A 163 8.78 -31.99 -7.69
C ASP A 163 8.19 -30.58 -7.57
N LEU A 164 7.41 -30.19 -8.58
CA LEU A 164 6.80 -28.86 -8.64
C LEU A 164 5.77 -28.63 -7.52
N LYS A 165 5.12 -29.69 -7.02
CA LYS A 165 4.14 -29.54 -5.93
C LYS A 165 4.84 -29.24 -4.61
N LEU A 166 5.97 -29.89 -4.37
CA LEU A 166 6.85 -29.58 -3.25
C LEU A 166 7.37 -28.14 -3.34
N ALA A 167 7.82 -27.71 -4.53
CA ALA A 167 8.27 -26.34 -4.76
C ALA A 167 7.15 -25.31 -4.49
N GLU A 168 5.92 -25.57 -4.94
CA GLU A 168 4.75 -24.73 -4.67
C GLU A 168 4.53 -24.53 -3.16
N LEU A 169 4.40 -25.63 -2.40
CA LEU A 169 4.13 -25.56 -0.97
C LEU A 169 5.25 -24.84 -0.19
N ALA A 170 6.50 -25.07 -0.60
CA ALA A 170 7.66 -24.40 -0.02
C ALA A 170 7.69 -22.90 -0.36
N ILE A 171 7.40 -22.50 -1.60
CA ILE A 171 7.35 -21.09 -2.02
C ILE A 171 6.20 -20.35 -1.32
N ILE A 172 5.01 -20.93 -1.21
CA ILE A 172 3.89 -20.32 -0.45
C ILE A 172 4.30 -20.06 1.00
N THR A 173 4.92 -21.07 1.64
CA THR A 173 5.43 -20.94 3.01
C THR A 173 6.48 -19.83 3.11
N LEU A 174 7.44 -19.82 2.18
CA LEU A 174 8.51 -18.82 2.13
C LEU A 174 7.97 -17.40 1.90
N ALA A 175 6.98 -17.25 1.03
CA ALA A 175 6.34 -15.97 0.73
C ALA A 175 5.76 -15.35 2.00
N HIS A 176 4.81 -16.03 2.64
CA HIS A 176 4.17 -15.54 3.85
C HIS A 176 5.13 -15.36 5.04
N ALA A 177 6.09 -16.28 5.20
CA ALA A 177 7.03 -16.23 6.31
C ALA A 177 8.07 -15.10 6.14
N THR A 178 8.63 -14.95 4.95
CA THR A 178 9.69 -13.96 4.69
C THR A 178 9.11 -12.54 4.62
N GLU A 179 7.90 -12.37 4.09
CA GLU A 179 7.18 -11.09 4.08
C GLU A 179 7.02 -10.47 5.48
N ALA A 180 6.94 -11.30 6.52
CA ALA A 180 6.90 -10.84 7.92
C ALA A 180 8.14 -10.04 8.37
N PHE A 181 9.21 -10.04 7.57
CA PHE A 181 10.40 -9.22 7.77
C PHE A 181 10.61 -8.18 6.67
N ILE A 182 10.30 -8.53 5.42
CA ILE A 182 10.68 -7.70 4.25
C ILE A 182 9.55 -6.81 3.72
N ALA A 183 8.30 -7.02 4.14
CA ALA A 183 7.14 -6.24 3.72
C ALA A 183 6.61 -5.27 4.81
N CYS A 184 7.40 -5.04 5.87
CA CYS A 184 7.05 -4.14 6.97
C CYS A 184 7.17 -2.66 6.56
N GLU A 185 6.41 -1.77 7.19
CA GLU A 185 6.57 -0.31 7.00
C GLU A 185 7.98 0.13 7.42
N ASP A 186 8.40 -0.28 8.61
CA ASP A 186 9.72 0.00 9.15
C ASP A 186 10.79 -0.93 8.57
N LYS A 187 11.99 -0.38 8.38
CA LYS A 187 13.17 -1.14 7.97
C LYS A 187 13.50 -2.20 9.03
N PRO A 188 13.62 -3.50 8.67
CA PRO A 188 13.97 -4.53 9.62
C PRO A 188 15.38 -4.30 10.20
N ARG A 189 15.56 -4.61 11.49
CA ARG A 189 16.87 -4.51 12.13
C ARG A 189 17.77 -5.63 11.59
N LEU A 190 19.04 -5.32 11.33
CA LEU A 190 20.01 -6.31 10.82
C LEU A 190 20.13 -7.57 11.70
N ALA A 191 20.01 -7.41 13.02
CA ALA A 191 20.01 -8.53 13.96
C ALA A 191 18.85 -9.51 13.73
N ASP A 192 17.69 -9.01 13.31
CA ASP A 192 16.50 -9.84 13.05
C ASP A 192 16.63 -10.67 11.75
N LEU A 193 17.55 -10.27 10.86
CA LEU A 193 17.78 -10.93 9.57
C LEU A 193 18.94 -11.94 9.58
N LYS A 194 19.71 -12.04 10.67
CA LYS A 194 20.94 -12.84 10.74
C LYS A 194 20.74 -14.31 10.36
N ASP A 195 19.58 -14.87 10.70
CA ASP A 195 19.26 -16.28 10.50
C ASP A 195 18.40 -16.52 9.23
N ILE A 196 18.23 -15.50 8.38
CA ILE A 196 17.34 -15.53 7.22
C ILE A 196 18.17 -15.43 5.95
N VAL A 197 18.10 -16.43 5.07
CA VAL A 197 18.85 -16.44 3.79
C VAL A 197 18.06 -15.79 2.64
N ILE A 198 17.80 -14.48 2.74
CA ILE A 198 16.94 -13.74 1.79
C ILE A 198 17.40 -13.92 0.34
N HIS A 199 18.68 -13.67 0.03
CA HIS A 199 19.21 -13.83 -1.33
C HIS A 199 18.93 -15.23 -1.91
N SER A 200 19.15 -16.29 -1.12
CA SER A 200 18.92 -17.66 -1.57
C SER A 200 17.44 -17.96 -1.79
N VAL A 201 16.54 -17.41 -0.97
CA VAL A 201 15.09 -17.53 -1.16
C VAL A 201 14.65 -16.89 -2.47
N LEU A 202 15.11 -15.66 -2.73
CA LEU A 202 14.76 -14.94 -3.95
C LEU A 202 15.32 -15.64 -5.20
N GLN A 203 16.60 -16.05 -5.17
CA GLN A 203 17.25 -16.76 -6.28
C GLN A 203 16.53 -18.08 -6.58
N THR A 204 16.23 -18.87 -5.55
CA THR A 204 15.53 -20.15 -5.74
C THR A 204 14.10 -19.96 -6.26
N THR A 205 13.41 -18.88 -5.87
CA THR A 205 12.09 -18.55 -6.44
C THR A 205 12.21 -18.24 -7.95
N VAL A 206 13.18 -17.42 -8.35
CA VAL A 206 13.45 -17.11 -9.77
C VAL A 206 13.83 -18.36 -10.56
N ASP A 207 14.66 -19.24 -9.99
CA ASP A 207 15.08 -20.49 -10.64
C ASP A 207 13.90 -21.45 -10.86
N VAL A 208 12.93 -21.48 -9.93
CA VAL A 208 11.69 -22.25 -10.11
C VAL A 208 10.84 -21.64 -11.23
N PHE A 209 10.73 -20.31 -11.33
CA PHE A 209 9.97 -19.66 -12.41
C PHE A 209 10.57 -19.90 -13.79
N ARG A 210 11.88 -20.14 -13.90
CA ARG A 210 12.53 -20.54 -15.17
C ARG A 210 12.07 -21.91 -15.66
N LYS A 211 11.63 -22.78 -14.75
CA LYS A 211 11.05 -24.07 -15.11
C LYS A 211 9.64 -23.86 -15.64
N ARG A 212 9.14 -24.85 -16.39
CA ARG A 212 7.73 -24.88 -16.75
C ARG A 212 6.92 -25.23 -15.50
N VAL A 213 6.30 -24.22 -14.90
CA VAL A 213 5.42 -24.34 -13.74
C VAL A 213 3.97 -24.19 -14.20
N ASP A 214 3.13 -25.17 -13.87
CA ASP A 214 1.70 -25.18 -14.15
C ASP A 214 0.90 -25.02 -12.84
N SER A 215 1.23 -23.98 -12.05
CA SER A 215 0.60 -23.67 -10.76
C SER A 215 0.41 -22.17 -10.58
N HIS A 216 -0.85 -21.75 -10.52
CA HIS A 216 -1.24 -20.36 -10.26
C HIS A 216 -0.77 -19.91 -8.87
N GLU A 217 -1.00 -20.74 -7.85
CA GLU A 217 -0.63 -20.45 -6.46
C GLU A 217 0.87 -20.20 -6.30
N LEU A 218 1.71 -21.02 -6.95
CA LEU A 218 3.17 -20.85 -6.93
C LEU A 218 3.55 -19.50 -7.53
N LEU A 219 3.02 -19.18 -8.71
CA LEU A 219 3.36 -17.96 -9.43
C LEU A 219 2.88 -16.70 -8.68
N THR A 220 1.65 -16.71 -8.17
CA THR A 220 1.06 -15.61 -7.39
C THR A 220 1.88 -15.33 -6.13
N HIS A 221 2.13 -16.34 -5.30
CA HIS A 221 2.88 -16.17 -4.06
C HIS A 221 4.35 -15.86 -4.30
N GLY A 222 4.96 -16.49 -5.31
CA GLY A 222 6.33 -16.22 -5.72
C GLY A 222 6.52 -14.78 -6.21
N LEU A 223 5.62 -14.28 -7.06
CA LEU A 223 5.65 -12.88 -7.50
C LEU A 223 5.46 -11.92 -6.31
N GLY A 224 4.50 -12.20 -5.44
CA GLY A 224 4.27 -11.42 -4.21
C GLY A 224 5.54 -11.30 -3.37
N LEU A 225 6.21 -12.42 -3.11
CA LEU A 225 7.49 -12.48 -2.40
C LEU A 225 8.57 -11.63 -3.07
N LEU A 226 8.78 -11.80 -4.39
CA LEU A 226 9.80 -11.08 -5.16
C LEU A 226 9.52 -9.57 -5.18
N ALA A 227 8.27 -9.17 -5.40
CA ALA A 227 7.86 -7.77 -5.41
C ALA A 227 7.93 -7.14 -4.01
N SER A 228 7.60 -7.88 -2.95
CA SER A 228 7.72 -7.45 -1.55
C SER A 228 9.17 -7.20 -1.14
N ALA A 229 10.10 -8.01 -1.63
CA ALA A 229 11.53 -7.89 -1.31
C ALA A 229 12.16 -6.57 -1.78
N THR A 230 11.60 -5.90 -2.79
CA THR A 230 12.19 -4.69 -3.35
C THR A 230 12.24 -3.52 -2.36
N GLN A 231 11.41 -3.54 -1.32
CA GLN A 231 11.33 -2.49 -0.30
C GLN A 231 12.57 -2.40 0.58
N HIS A 232 13.00 -3.53 1.13
CA HIS A 232 14.09 -3.59 2.12
C HIS A 232 15.31 -4.38 1.63
N CYS A 233 15.18 -5.11 0.51
CA CYS A 233 16.21 -5.99 -0.04
C CYS A 233 16.51 -5.65 -1.52
N SER A 234 16.44 -4.36 -1.88
CA SER A 234 16.68 -3.87 -3.24
C SER A 234 18.04 -4.30 -3.82
N LYS A 235 19.08 -4.34 -2.98
CA LYS A 235 20.42 -4.81 -3.39
C LYS A 235 20.43 -6.28 -3.78
N ASP A 236 19.78 -7.15 -3.00
CA ASP A 236 19.65 -8.56 -3.32
C ASP A 236 18.83 -8.76 -4.59
N CYS A 237 17.74 -8.00 -4.75
CA CYS A 237 16.90 -8.03 -5.95
C CYS A 237 17.70 -7.69 -7.22
N LYS A 238 18.55 -6.65 -7.17
CA LYS A 238 19.42 -6.24 -8.28
C LYS A 238 20.57 -7.23 -8.55
N ALA A 239 20.99 -7.99 -7.55
CA ALA A 239 22.08 -8.96 -7.68
C ALA A 239 21.67 -10.27 -8.35
N ILE A 240 20.37 -10.58 -8.39
CA ILE A 240 19.85 -11.84 -8.93
C ILE A 240 19.52 -11.65 -10.42
N PRO A 241 20.21 -12.38 -11.34
CA PRO A 241 19.99 -12.22 -12.77
C PRO A 241 18.55 -12.55 -13.18
N GLY A 242 17.89 -11.61 -13.86
CA GLY A 242 16.54 -11.76 -14.39
C GLY A 242 15.41 -11.43 -13.41
N LEU A 243 15.68 -11.19 -12.11
CA LEU A 243 14.63 -10.92 -11.12
C LEU A 243 13.86 -9.64 -11.42
N THR A 244 14.56 -8.53 -11.67
CA THR A 244 13.91 -7.24 -11.96
C THR A 244 13.19 -7.26 -13.31
N ASN A 245 13.75 -7.98 -14.28
CA ASN A 245 13.11 -8.24 -15.58
C ASN A 245 11.82 -9.05 -15.39
N LEU A 246 11.82 -10.06 -14.53
CA LEU A 246 10.64 -10.87 -14.20
C LEU A 246 9.53 -10.00 -13.61
N ILE A 247 9.84 -9.16 -12.62
CA ILE A 247 8.85 -8.23 -12.04
C ILE A 247 8.30 -7.31 -13.13
N ALA A 248 9.15 -6.76 -13.99
CA ALA A 248 8.71 -5.89 -15.09
C ALA A 248 7.85 -6.63 -16.13
N ALA A 249 8.12 -7.91 -16.40
CA ALA A 249 7.34 -8.72 -17.33
C ALA A 249 5.89 -8.87 -16.87
N PHE A 250 5.64 -9.04 -15.57
CA PHE A 250 4.30 -9.13 -15.01
C PHE A 250 3.47 -7.84 -15.11
N LEU A 251 4.05 -6.72 -15.54
CA LEU A 251 3.28 -5.54 -15.94
C LEU A 251 2.44 -5.78 -17.22
N ARG A 252 2.69 -6.88 -17.95
CA ARG A 252 1.96 -7.29 -19.16
C ARG A 252 0.84 -8.30 -18.89
N CYS A 253 0.72 -8.79 -17.66
CA CYS A 253 -0.29 -9.77 -17.27
C CYS A 253 -1.71 -9.21 -17.47
N ASN A 254 -2.67 -10.06 -17.81
CA ASN A 254 -4.08 -9.68 -17.96
C ASN A 254 -4.69 -9.23 -16.62
N ASN A 255 -4.26 -9.84 -15.51
CA ASN A 255 -4.74 -9.54 -14.18
C ASN A 255 -4.23 -8.17 -13.67
N LEU A 256 -5.15 -7.24 -13.40
CA LEU A 256 -4.82 -5.90 -12.92
C LEU A 256 -4.16 -5.90 -11.52
N ASN A 257 -4.57 -6.80 -10.62
CA ASN A 257 -3.96 -6.89 -9.29
C ASN A 257 -2.51 -7.36 -9.37
N THR A 258 -2.24 -8.33 -10.26
CA THR A 258 -0.88 -8.82 -10.54
C THR A 258 -0.01 -7.69 -11.09
N ARG A 259 -0.53 -6.90 -12.05
CA ARG A 259 0.17 -5.72 -12.57
C ARG A 259 0.42 -4.66 -11.49
N ALA A 260 -0.55 -4.39 -10.61
CA ALA A 260 -0.40 -3.47 -9.50
C ALA A 260 0.67 -3.95 -8.50
N THR A 261 0.73 -5.26 -8.22
CA THR A 261 1.77 -5.88 -7.39
C THR A 261 3.15 -5.71 -8.00
N ALA A 262 3.29 -5.98 -9.30
CA ALA A 262 4.52 -5.78 -10.06
C ALA A 262 4.97 -4.31 -10.05
N LEU A 263 4.05 -3.37 -10.32
CA LEU A 263 4.34 -1.94 -10.28
C LEU A 263 4.73 -1.47 -8.88
N GLY A 264 4.08 -1.99 -7.83
CA GLY A 264 4.46 -1.75 -6.44
C GLY A 264 5.87 -2.28 -6.12
N GLY A 265 6.31 -3.37 -6.76
CA GLY A 265 7.68 -3.85 -6.73
C GLY A 265 8.66 -2.86 -7.34
N ILE A 266 8.37 -2.37 -8.56
CA ILE A 266 9.21 -1.40 -9.29
C ILE A 266 9.30 -0.05 -8.57
N LEU A 267 8.19 0.46 -8.03
CA LEU A 267 8.16 1.70 -7.26
C LEU A 267 9.03 1.64 -6.00
N ARG A 268 9.07 0.49 -5.33
CA ARG A 268 9.85 0.31 -4.08
C ARG A 268 11.32 0.01 -4.32
N LEU A 269 11.69 -0.55 -5.47
CA LEU A 269 13.07 -0.91 -5.80
C LEU A 269 14.08 0.25 -5.65
N PRO A 270 13.80 1.50 -6.06
CA PRO A 270 14.72 2.62 -5.90
C PRO A 270 14.60 3.37 -4.58
N ILE A 271 13.69 3.01 -3.65
CA ILE A 271 13.30 3.89 -2.53
C ILE A 271 14.49 4.33 -1.67
N SER A 272 15.47 3.45 -1.45
CA SER A 272 16.68 3.74 -0.65
C SER A 272 17.68 4.66 -1.33
N GLU A 273 17.50 4.90 -2.64
CA GLU A 273 18.36 5.75 -3.48
C GLU A 273 17.66 7.06 -3.87
N CYS A 274 16.41 7.24 -3.43
CA CYS A 274 15.59 8.40 -3.80
C CYS A 274 15.99 9.64 -3.00
N GLU A 275 15.91 10.79 -3.66
CA GLU A 275 15.98 12.08 -3.01
C GLU A 275 14.58 12.54 -2.56
N PRO A 276 14.46 13.27 -1.45
CA PRO A 276 13.22 13.96 -1.11
C PRO A 276 12.78 14.87 -2.26
N ASP A 277 11.47 14.90 -2.49
CA ASP A 277 10.87 15.79 -3.49
C ASP A 277 10.71 17.20 -2.92
N GLU A 278 11.84 17.87 -2.76
CA GLU A 278 11.91 19.28 -2.38
C GLU A 278 12.08 20.12 -3.65
N LEU A 279 10.98 20.74 -4.08
CA LEU A 279 11.00 21.72 -5.16
C LEU A 279 11.69 22.99 -4.66
N TYR A 280 13.02 23.03 -4.81
CA TYR A 280 13.79 24.24 -4.61
C TYR A 280 13.43 25.26 -5.70
N PHE A 281 13.05 26.44 -5.26
CA PHE A 281 12.66 27.54 -6.12
C PHE A 281 13.65 28.69 -5.96
N ASP A 282 14.39 29.01 -7.02
CA ASP A 282 15.23 30.21 -7.07
C ASP A 282 14.59 31.27 -7.98
N PRO A 283 13.95 32.30 -7.39
CA PRO A 283 13.39 33.44 -8.11
C PRO A 283 14.34 34.07 -9.13
N ASN A 284 15.62 34.18 -8.79
CA ASN A 284 16.60 34.89 -9.60
C ASN A 284 17.01 34.09 -10.83
N SER A 285 17.05 32.76 -10.71
CA SER A 285 17.35 31.87 -11.83
C SER A 285 16.26 31.92 -12.90
N ILE A 286 14.98 31.92 -12.52
CA ILE A 286 13.86 32.03 -13.47
C ILE A 286 13.84 33.40 -14.15
N MET A 287 14.01 34.48 -13.38
CA MET A 287 14.04 35.83 -13.93
C MET A 287 15.17 35.95 -14.98
N ARG A 288 16.36 35.42 -14.67
CA ARG A 288 17.48 35.39 -15.60
C ARG A 288 17.16 34.57 -16.86
N ALA A 289 16.61 33.37 -16.70
CA ALA A 289 16.26 32.49 -17.81
C ALA A 289 15.23 33.14 -18.77
N VAL A 290 14.22 33.82 -18.22
CA VAL A 290 13.21 34.56 -19.00
C VAL A 290 13.85 35.75 -19.73
N MET A 291 14.77 36.49 -19.09
CA MET A 291 15.47 37.61 -19.71
C MET A 291 16.43 37.18 -20.83
N GLU A 292 17.14 36.06 -20.64
CA GLU A 292 18.08 35.50 -21.63
C GLU A 292 17.35 34.86 -22.81
N GLY A 293 16.11 34.42 -22.59
CA GLY A 293 15.29 33.72 -23.58
C GLY A 293 15.52 32.20 -23.59
N PRO A 294 14.53 31.42 -24.07
CA PRO A 294 14.65 29.97 -24.16
C PRO A 294 15.54 29.56 -25.35
N PRO A 295 16.18 28.37 -25.29
CA PRO A 295 16.76 27.72 -26.47
C PRO A 295 15.75 27.57 -27.62
N ASP A 296 16.21 27.64 -28.87
CA ASP A 296 15.37 27.61 -30.09
C ASP A 296 14.35 26.45 -30.09
N HIS A 297 14.77 25.24 -29.70
CA HIS A 297 13.90 24.06 -29.71
C HIS A 297 12.80 24.10 -28.63
N LEU A 298 12.96 24.92 -27.60
CA LEU A 298 11.94 25.15 -26.58
C LEU A 298 11.05 26.35 -26.95
N LEU A 299 11.59 27.32 -27.68
CA LEU A 299 10.87 28.51 -28.11
C LEU A 299 9.64 28.17 -28.96
N ASP A 300 9.78 27.24 -29.92
CA ASP A 300 8.65 26.77 -30.74
C ASP A 300 7.53 26.17 -29.88
N ILE A 301 7.87 25.34 -28.89
CA ILE A 301 6.91 24.72 -27.97
C ILE A 301 6.18 25.79 -27.13
N LEU A 302 6.89 26.82 -26.69
CA LEU A 302 6.32 27.92 -25.92
C LEU A 302 5.40 28.81 -26.78
N TYR A 303 5.75 29.04 -28.05
CA TYR A 303 4.89 29.78 -28.97
C TYR A 303 3.61 29.03 -29.30
N ASP A 304 3.71 27.73 -29.58
CA ASP A 304 2.55 26.87 -29.86
C ASP A 304 1.56 26.84 -28.69
N TYR A 305 2.06 26.86 -27.44
CA TYR A 305 1.21 26.92 -26.25
C TYR A 305 0.65 28.33 -25.96
N GLY A 306 1.47 29.36 -26.23
CA GLY A 306 1.24 30.76 -25.90
C GLY A 306 2.14 31.25 -24.78
N LEU A 307 3.19 32.00 -25.14
CA LEU A 307 4.27 32.46 -24.25
C LEU A 307 3.77 33.10 -22.95
N ASN A 308 2.78 33.99 -23.02
CA ASN A 308 2.22 34.73 -21.87
C ASN A 308 1.43 33.84 -20.88
N ARG A 309 1.17 32.58 -21.22
CA ARG A 309 0.45 31.61 -20.39
C ARG A 309 1.39 30.63 -19.68
N THR A 310 2.68 30.70 -19.97
CA THR A 310 3.72 29.80 -19.43
C THR A 310 3.97 30.08 -17.95
N GLU A 311 4.36 29.08 -17.17
CA GLU A 311 4.54 29.24 -15.72
C GLU A 311 5.62 30.29 -15.42
N ALA A 312 6.72 30.30 -16.17
CA ALA A 312 7.82 31.26 -16.01
C ALA A 312 7.41 32.71 -16.32
N HIS A 313 6.60 32.93 -17.37
CA HIS A 313 6.12 34.28 -17.72
C HIS A 313 5.04 34.77 -16.75
N VAL A 314 4.09 33.90 -16.37
CA VAL A 314 3.08 34.22 -15.36
C VAL A 314 3.76 34.57 -14.04
N TYR A 315 4.76 33.78 -13.62
CA TYR A 315 5.54 34.07 -12.42
C TYR A 315 6.23 35.43 -12.48
N THR A 316 6.92 35.76 -13.58
CA THR A 316 7.61 37.03 -13.76
C THR A 316 6.62 38.21 -13.72
N ALA A 317 5.49 38.09 -14.43
CA ALA A 317 4.43 39.10 -14.42
C ALA A 317 3.86 39.31 -13.02
N VAL A 318 3.47 38.22 -12.34
CA VAL A 318 2.93 38.26 -10.97
C VAL A 318 3.93 38.83 -9.98
N SER A 319 5.22 38.54 -10.12
CA SER A 319 6.28 39.08 -9.25
C SER A 319 6.38 40.60 -9.36
N MET A 320 6.31 41.15 -10.58
CA MET A 320 6.28 42.60 -10.80
C MET A 320 5.00 43.24 -10.23
N GLU A 321 3.85 42.59 -10.41
CA GLU A 321 2.58 43.06 -9.86
C GLU A 321 2.57 43.06 -8.33
N TYR A 322 3.16 42.02 -7.72
CA TYR A 322 3.34 41.91 -6.28
C TYR A 322 4.20 43.04 -5.73
N GLN A 323 5.37 43.29 -6.33
CA GLN A 323 6.24 44.40 -5.94
C GLN A 323 5.52 45.75 -6.06
N LYS A 324 4.78 45.96 -7.16
CA LYS A 324 3.98 47.18 -7.34
C LYS A 324 2.91 47.34 -6.26
N ALA A 325 2.22 46.26 -5.89
CA ALA A 325 1.21 46.28 -4.84
C ALA A 325 1.82 46.62 -3.46
N MET A 326 2.98 46.03 -3.14
CA MET A 326 3.70 46.33 -1.91
C MET A 326 4.17 47.79 -1.86
N MET A 327 4.72 48.32 -2.95
CA MET A 327 5.14 49.73 -3.05
C MET A 327 3.96 50.69 -2.96
N GLN A 328 2.84 50.36 -3.59
CA GLN A 328 1.62 51.17 -3.51
C GLN A 328 1.11 51.26 -2.06
N CYS A 329 1.09 50.13 -1.34
CA CYS A 329 0.70 50.10 0.08
C CYS A 329 1.62 50.95 0.97
N VAL A 330 2.90 51.09 0.64
CA VAL A 330 3.82 51.98 1.36
C VAL A 330 3.41 53.45 1.18
N GLN A 331 2.87 53.80 0.00
CA GLN A 331 2.50 55.18 -0.34
C GLN A 331 1.13 55.58 0.20
N ASP A 332 0.13 54.70 0.10
CA ASP A 332 -1.26 55.00 0.47
C ASP A 332 -1.72 54.40 1.80
N HIS A 333 -0.94 53.47 2.37
CA HIS A 333 -1.27 52.72 3.57
C HIS A 333 -2.60 51.94 3.49
N ASP A 334 -3.10 51.61 2.29
CA ASP A 334 -4.35 50.87 2.10
C ASP A 334 -4.12 49.35 2.12
N LEU A 335 -4.11 48.79 3.33
CA LEU A 335 -3.99 47.35 3.57
C LEU A 335 -5.15 46.52 2.98
N HIS A 336 -6.32 47.13 2.80
CA HIS A 336 -7.47 46.44 2.21
C HIS A 336 -7.27 46.29 0.69
N ALA A 337 -6.85 47.36 0.01
CA ALA A 337 -6.49 47.30 -1.40
C ALA A 337 -5.32 46.33 -1.64
N LEU A 338 -4.33 46.33 -0.75
CA LEU A 338 -3.26 45.33 -0.76
C LEU A 338 -3.83 43.91 -0.64
N GLY A 339 -4.73 43.66 0.32
CA GLY A 339 -5.37 42.35 0.52
C GLY A 339 -6.05 41.82 -0.73
N LYS A 340 -6.85 42.66 -1.41
CA LYS A 340 -7.51 42.28 -2.68
C LYS A 340 -6.50 41.91 -3.77
N ARG A 341 -5.39 42.65 -3.84
CA ARG A 341 -4.34 42.39 -4.83
C ARG A 341 -3.57 41.13 -4.52
N LEU A 342 -3.23 40.89 -3.25
CA LEU A 342 -2.57 39.67 -2.79
C LEU A 342 -3.43 38.44 -3.05
N PHE A 343 -4.74 38.50 -2.80
CA PHE A 343 -5.68 37.45 -3.17
C PHE A 343 -5.57 37.09 -4.66
N ALA A 344 -5.71 38.09 -5.55
CA ALA A 344 -5.63 37.85 -6.99
C ALA A 344 -4.27 37.27 -7.44
N ILE A 345 -3.18 37.65 -6.77
CA ILE A 345 -1.81 37.17 -7.04
C ILE A 345 -1.64 35.71 -6.57
N ILE A 346 -2.15 35.36 -5.38
CA ILE A 346 -2.07 34.00 -4.80
C ILE A 346 -2.76 32.95 -5.69
N LEU A 347 -3.81 33.35 -6.41
CA LEU A 347 -4.56 32.44 -7.29
C LEU A 347 -3.88 32.16 -8.65
N GLN A 348 -2.75 32.81 -8.95
CA GLN A 348 -2.08 32.70 -10.26
C GLN A 348 -0.81 31.85 -10.24
N THR A 349 -0.13 31.73 -9.11
CA THR A 349 1.13 30.96 -8.99
C THR A 349 1.37 30.52 -7.56
N GLU A 350 2.14 29.44 -7.37
CA GLU A 350 2.48 28.96 -6.02
C GLU A 350 3.45 29.90 -5.33
N PHE A 351 4.38 30.51 -6.06
CA PHE A 351 5.44 31.35 -5.50
C PHE A 351 5.06 32.83 -5.55
N SER A 352 3.81 33.11 -5.21
CA SER A 352 3.19 34.43 -5.33
C SER A 352 3.69 35.46 -4.31
N ILE A 353 4.32 35.00 -3.22
CA ILE A 353 4.79 35.82 -2.10
C ILE A 353 6.27 35.54 -1.88
N ALA A 354 7.10 36.57 -2.03
CA ALA A 354 8.53 36.49 -1.74
C ALA A 354 8.84 36.69 -0.25
N GLU A 355 9.82 35.96 0.27
CA GLU A 355 10.43 36.27 1.57
C GLU A 355 11.36 37.47 1.44
N GLY A 356 11.47 38.27 2.51
CA GLY A 356 12.29 39.49 2.54
C GLY A 356 11.52 40.69 3.07
N GLY A 357 12.02 41.88 2.76
CA GLY A 357 11.44 43.16 3.15
C GLY A 357 11.96 44.27 2.26
N PHE A 358 11.53 45.50 2.50
CA PHE A 358 12.08 46.67 1.81
C PHE A 358 13.56 46.80 2.18
N GLN A 359 14.43 46.99 1.19
CA GLN A 359 15.88 47.06 1.41
C GLN A 359 16.35 48.51 1.32
N ALA A 360 17.29 48.88 2.19
CA ALA A 360 18.06 50.12 2.06
C ALA A 360 19.18 49.95 1.01
N ASP A 361 19.87 51.03 0.65
CA ASP A 361 20.97 51.00 -0.33
C ASP A 361 22.10 50.03 0.03
N ASN A 362 22.24 49.68 1.32
CA ASN A 362 23.21 48.70 1.82
C ASN A 362 22.71 47.24 1.78
N GLY A 363 21.49 46.99 1.28
CA GLY A 363 20.87 45.67 1.19
C GLY A 363 20.21 45.18 2.50
N GLU A 364 20.28 45.92 3.60
CA GLU A 364 19.63 45.56 4.85
C GLU A 364 18.12 45.81 4.79
N VAL A 365 17.34 44.94 5.44
CA VAL A 365 15.89 45.11 5.53
C VAL A 365 15.56 46.32 6.41
N VAL A 366 14.86 47.29 5.83
CA VAL A 366 14.33 48.47 6.52
C VAL A 366 13.21 48.03 7.44
N THR A 367 13.42 48.21 8.74
CA THR A 367 12.42 47.95 9.78
C THR A 367 11.75 49.26 10.20
N GLY A 368 10.47 49.20 10.59
CA GLY A 368 9.77 50.35 11.17
C GLY A 368 9.39 51.44 10.17
N ILE A 369 9.03 51.09 8.93
CA ILE A 369 8.48 52.04 7.96
C ILE A 369 7.24 52.70 8.58
N PRO A 370 7.21 54.04 8.76
CA PRO A 370 6.07 54.71 9.38
C PRO A 370 4.76 54.38 8.67
N GLY A 371 3.74 54.02 9.45
CA GLY A 371 2.39 53.71 8.94
C GLY A 371 2.17 52.26 8.49
N LEU A 372 3.19 51.40 8.43
CA LEU A 372 3.02 49.99 8.11
C LEU A 372 3.09 49.09 9.37
N PRO A 373 2.19 48.10 9.52
CA PRO A 373 2.19 47.20 10.68
C PRO A 373 3.10 45.98 10.52
N PHE A 374 3.98 45.97 9.51
CA PHE A 374 4.87 44.85 9.21
C PHE A 374 6.24 45.35 8.74
N ALA A 375 7.29 44.56 9.00
CA ALA A 375 8.65 44.81 8.51
C ALA A 375 9.01 43.87 7.34
N TYR A 376 8.54 42.62 7.41
CA TYR A 376 8.73 41.63 6.35
C TYR A 376 7.52 41.56 5.45
N TRP A 377 7.77 41.27 4.18
CA TRP A 377 6.77 41.11 3.15
C TRP A 377 5.74 40.02 3.47
N THR A 378 6.18 38.89 4.01
CA THR A 378 5.29 37.79 4.41
C THR A 378 4.39 38.16 5.61
N ASP A 379 4.79 39.12 6.43
CA ASP A 379 4.00 39.61 7.56
C ASP A 379 2.91 40.61 7.12
N ALA A 380 2.93 41.05 5.87
CA ALA A 380 1.85 41.84 5.28
C ALA A 380 0.55 41.03 5.11
N LEU A 381 0.65 39.71 4.90
CA LEU A 381 -0.51 38.83 4.69
C LEU A 381 -1.50 38.87 5.85
N PRO A 382 -1.12 38.60 7.11
CA PRO A 382 -2.06 38.67 8.23
C PRO A 382 -2.62 40.09 8.46
N ALA A 383 -1.85 41.14 8.21
CA ALA A 383 -2.33 42.52 8.30
C ALA A 383 -3.38 42.84 7.22
N ALA A 384 -3.14 42.42 5.98
CA ALA A 384 -4.05 42.58 4.87
C ALA A 384 -5.33 41.73 5.04
N ALA A 385 -5.20 40.48 5.48
CA ALA A 385 -6.34 39.61 5.80
C ALA A 385 -7.22 40.22 6.91
N LYS A 386 -6.60 40.81 7.94
CA LYS A 386 -7.33 41.55 8.98
C LYS A 386 -8.07 42.76 8.40
N ALA A 387 -7.42 43.56 7.56
CA ALA A 387 -8.05 44.73 6.93
C ALA A 387 -9.24 44.35 6.03
N LEU A 388 -9.14 43.22 5.30
CA LEU A 388 -10.26 42.64 4.54
C LEU A 388 -11.44 42.28 5.47
N ARG A 389 -11.18 41.62 6.60
CA ARG A 389 -12.21 41.26 7.58
C ARG A 389 -12.86 42.47 8.26
N GLU A 390 -12.08 43.50 8.57
CA GLU A 390 -12.58 44.72 9.23
C GLU A 390 -13.46 45.57 8.31
N ARG A 391 -13.11 45.66 7.01
CA ARG A 391 -13.94 46.35 6.01
C ARG A 391 -15.05 45.47 5.45
N ALA A 392 -15.07 44.18 5.77
CA ALA A 392 -16.02 43.25 5.20
C ALA A 392 -17.45 43.75 5.30
N ASN A 393 -17.88 44.42 6.39
CA ASN A 393 -19.22 45.03 6.51
C ASN A 393 -20.38 44.17 5.94
N GLY A 394 -20.25 42.83 5.91
CA GLY A 394 -21.20 41.88 5.32
C GLY A 394 -20.87 41.31 3.91
N SER A 395 -19.80 41.69 3.23
CA SER A 395 -19.35 41.10 1.97
C SER A 395 -18.74 39.71 2.21
N ALA A 396 -19.47 38.66 1.82
CA ALA A 396 -18.98 37.29 1.86
C ALA A 396 -17.68 37.11 1.05
N ALA A 397 -17.51 37.89 -0.03
CA ALA A 397 -16.31 37.86 -0.87
C ALA A 397 -15.06 38.32 -0.10
N ASP A 398 -15.14 39.40 0.67
CA ASP A 398 -13.96 39.91 1.42
C ASP A 398 -13.51 38.91 2.51
N LEU A 399 -14.44 38.14 3.08
CA LEU A 399 -14.11 37.07 4.03
C LEU A 399 -13.39 35.89 3.35
N ASP A 400 -13.84 35.51 2.16
CA ASP A 400 -13.19 34.44 1.39
C ASP A 400 -11.80 34.88 0.90
N GLU A 401 -11.66 36.12 0.43
CA GLU A 401 -10.37 36.72 0.08
C GLU A 401 -9.41 36.73 1.28
N ALA A 402 -9.89 37.14 2.46
CA ALA A 402 -9.10 37.15 3.69
C ALA A 402 -8.63 35.75 4.09
N ASP A 403 -9.50 34.75 3.97
CA ASP A 403 -9.16 33.36 4.30
C ASP A 403 -8.11 32.78 3.35
N VAL A 404 -8.16 33.11 2.05
CA VAL A 404 -7.11 32.72 1.08
C VAL A 404 -5.76 33.36 1.42
N VAL A 405 -5.74 34.65 1.71
CA VAL A 405 -4.52 35.35 2.10
C VAL A 405 -3.94 34.76 3.38
N GLU A 406 -4.75 34.48 4.40
CA GLU A 406 -4.28 33.91 5.66
C GLU A 406 -3.88 32.43 5.53
N MET A 407 -4.58 31.64 4.72
CA MET A 407 -4.15 30.27 4.39
C MET A 407 -2.77 30.27 3.74
N LYS A 408 -2.50 31.19 2.80
CA LYS A 408 -1.17 31.30 2.17
C LYS A 408 -0.09 31.66 3.19
N PHE A 409 -0.38 32.57 4.14
CA PHE A 409 0.54 32.87 5.23
C PHE A 409 0.90 31.62 6.04
N TYR A 410 -0.09 30.81 6.42
CA TYR A 410 0.17 29.58 7.16
C TYR A 410 1.00 28.58 6.36
N ILE A 411 0.75 28.43 5.05
CA ILE A 411 1.53 27.54 4.18
C ILE A 411 2.99 28.01 4.10
N VAL A 412 3.23 29.29 3.83
CA VAL A 412 4.59 29.86 3.74
C VAL A 412 5.34 29.72 5.06
N ARG A 413 4.65 29.83 6.21
CA ARG A 413 5.24 29.64 7.54
C ARG A 413 5.31 28.17 7.99
N GLN A 414 5.06 27.20 7.11
CA GLN A 414 5.04 25.76 7.40
C GLN A 414 4.07 25.37 8.55
N ARG A 415 2.98 26.13 8.69
CA ARG A 415 1.90 25.97 9.69
C ARG A 415 0.70 25.27 9.07
N LEU A 416 0.94 24.12 8.45
CA LEU A 416 -0.08 23.37 7.72
C LEU A 416 -1.31 23.01 8.56
N PRO A 417 -1.20 22.59 9.85
CA PRO A 417 -2.39 22.31 10.66
C PRO A 417 -3.33 23.52 10.81
N GLN A 418 -2.78 24.72 10.94
CA GLN A 418 -3.57 25.96 11.00
C GLN A 418 -4.23 26.28 9.64
N ALA A 419 -3.51 26.07 8.54
CA ALA A 419 -4.05 26.23 7.19
C ALA A 419 -5.24 25.30 6.95
N LEU A 420 -5.11 24.01 7.32
CA LEU A 420 -6.19 23.02 7.21
C LEU A 420 -7.40 23.39 8.07
N ALA A 421 -7.19 23.79 9.33
CA ALA A 421 -8.28 24.21 10.21
C ALA A 421 -9.04 25.43 9.68
N LEU A 422 -8.32 26.39 9.07
CA LEU A 422 -8.94 27.54 8.42
C LEU A 422 -9.70 27.13 7.14
N ALA A 423 -9.10 26.28 6.31
CA ALA A 423 -9.72 25.78 5.09
C ALA A 423 -11.03 25.02 5.36
N HIS A 424 -11.09 24.21 6.42
CA HIS A 424 -12.32 23.54 6.85
C HIS A 424 -13.45 24.53 7.16
N ARG A 425 -13.16 25.56 7.96
CA ARG A 425 -14.15 26.63 8.27
C ARG A 425 -14.57 27.39 7.00
N ALA A 426 -13.62 27.67 6.12
CA ALA A 426 -13.89 28.39 4.87
C ALA A 426 -14.80 27.58 3.94
N VAL A 427 -14.58 26.26 3.79
CA VAL A 427 -15.45 25.38 2.98
C VAL A 427 -16.84 25.21 3.61
N GLN A 428 -16.95 25.17 4.95
CA GLN A 428 -18.26 25.15 5.62
C GLN A 428 -19.08 26.42 5.32
N ARG A 429 -18.41 27.58 5.24
CA ARG A 429 -19.05 28.86 4.90
C ARG A 429 -19.33 29.00 3.40
N ASN A 430 -18.34 28.67 2.56
CA ASN A 430 -18.43 28.71 1.11
C ASN A 430 -17.86 27.40 0.51
N PRO A 431 -18.73 26.42 0.20
CA PRO A 431 -18.29 25.16 -0.43
C PRO A 431 -17.68 25.31 -1.82
N ARG A 432 -17.82 26.48 -2.45
CA ARG A 432 -17.29 26.79 -3.79
C ARG A 432 -15.92 27.48 -3.76
N LEU A 433 -15.32 27.69 -2.59
CA LEU A 433 -13.99 28.30 -2.45
C LEU A 433 -12.90 27.31 -2.84
N ALA A 434 -12.54 27.29 -4.13
CA ALA A 434 -11.59 26.33 -4.71
C ALA A 434 -10.23 26.29 -3.98
N TYR A 435 -9.69 27.45 -3.57
CA TYR A 435 -8.40 27.50 -2.87
C TYR A 435 -8.44 26.75 -1.52
N ALA A 436 -9.55 26.81 -0.78
CA ALA A 436 -9.68 26.08 0.47
C ALA A 436 -9.65 24.55 0.24
N HIS A 437 -10.29 24.06 -0.82
CA HIS A 437 -10.19 22.65 -1.23
C HIS A 437 -8.75 22.26 -1.62
N TYR A 438 -8.01 23.14 -2.30
CA TYR A 438 -6.59 22.93 -2.56
C TYR A 438 -5.78 22.78 -1.26
N VAL A 439 -6.00 23.64 -0.26
CA VAL A 439 -5.33 23.51 1.04
C VAL A 439 -5.73 22.22 1.76
N LEU A 440 -7.01 21.85 1.76
CA LEU A 440 -7.47 20.58 2.33
C LEU A 440 -6.83 19.36 1.66
N SER A 441 -6.52 19.43 0.36
CA SER A 441 -5.83 18.36 -0.36
C SER A 441 -4.36 18.14 0.05
N MET A 442 -3.82 19.01 0.90
CA MET A 442 -2.50 18.86 1.52
C MET A 442 -2.54 18.03 2.82
N SER A 443 -3.70 17.50 3.23
CA SER A 443 -3.81 16.62 4.39
C SER A 443 -2.93 15.37 4.26
N ALA A 444 -2.48 14.84 5.40
CA ALA A 444 -1.76 13.56 5.44
C ALA A 444 -2.66 12.36 5.07
N ASP A 445 -3.98 12.51 5.21
CA ASP A 445 -4.96 11.52 4.78
C ASP A 445 -5.20 11.68 3.26
N ALA A 446 -4.79 10.67 2.49
CA ALA A 446 -4.93 10.64 1.03
C ALA A 446 -6.39 10.57 0.56
N GLU A 447 -7.27 9.91 1.31
CA GLU A 447 -8.70 9.82 0.99
C GLU A 447 -9.37 11.18 1.19
N GLN A 448 -9.12 11.80 2.35
CA GLN A 448 -9.62 13.16 2.61
C GLN A 448 -9.09 14.13 1.56
N GLY A 449 -7.80 14.02 1.22
CA GLY A 449 -7.16 14.87 0.24
C GLY A 449 -7.74 14.72 -1.16
N LEU A 450 -7.99 13.49 -1.61
CA LEU A 450 -8.63 13.20 -2.90
C LEU A 450 -10.07 13.72 -2.94
N ARG A 451 -10.84 13.55 -1.87
CA ARG A 451 -12.21 14.08 -1.81
C ARG A 451 -12.21 15.60 -1.93
N ALA A 452 -11.34 16.29 -1.18
CA ALA A 452 -11.21 17.74 -1.25
C ALA A 452 -10.87 18.19 -2.68
N VAL A 453 -9.88 17.55 -3.31
CA VAL A 453 -9.43 17.97 -4.63
C VAL A 453 -10.49 17.76 -5.71
N LYS A 454 -11.24 16.64 -5.67
CA LYS A 454 -12.35 16.38 -6.61
C LYS A 454 -13.51 17.37 -6.43
N LYS A 455 -13.79 17.80 -5.20
CA LYS A 455 -14.77 18.88 -4.93
C LYS A 455 -14.26 20.24 -5.43
N GLY A 456 -12.98 20.54 -5.19
CA GLY A 456 -12.33 21.76 -5.66
C GLY A 456 -12.35 21.91 -7.19
N LEU A 457 -12.10 20.83 -7.93
CA LEU A 457 -12.15 20.82 -9.41
C LEU A 457 -13.54 21.09 -9.98
N ARG A 458 -14.61 20.85 -9.21
CA ARG A 458 -16.01 21.14 -9.59
C ARG A 458 -16.44 22.59 -9.26
N CYS A 459 -15.56 23.40 -8.65
CA CYS A 459 -15.87 24.80 -8.38
C CYS A 459 -15.89 25.62 -9.69
N PRO A 460 -16.85 26.55 -9.87
CA PRO A 460 -17.06 27.25 -11.14
C PRO A 460 -15.88 28.15 -11.53
N ASP A 461 -15.22 28.78 -10.54
CA ASP A 461 -14.21 29.82 -10.75
C ASP A 461 -12.78 29.33 -10.46
N VAL A 462 -12.48 28.05 -10.73
CA VAL A 462 -11.13 27.51 -10.53
C VAL A 462 -10.17 28.13 -11.55
N THR A 463 -9.12 28.80 -11.07
CA THR A 463 -8.09 29.36 -11.95
C THR A 463 -7.31 28.24 -12.66
N PRO A 464 -6.71 28.49 -13.83
CA PRO A 464 -5.86 27.50 -14.49
C PRO A 464 -4.76 26.94 -13.59
N PHE A 465 -4.10 27.82 -12.82
CA PHE A 465 -3.09 27.44 -11.84
C PHE A 465 -3.64 26.46 -10.79
N LEU A 466 -4.76 26.81 -10.14
CA LEU A 466 -5.36 25.95 -9.13
C LEU A 466 -5.82 24.62 -9.71
N ARG A 467 -6.40 24.62 -10.92
CA ARG A 467 -6.79 23.41 -11.62
C ARG A 467 -5.59 22.47 -11.80
N CYS A 468 -4.46 22.98 -12.28
CA CYS A 468 -3.24 22.19 -12.44
C CYS A 468 -2.73 21.63 -11.10
N GLN A 469 -2.67 22.45 -10.04
CA GLN A 469 -2.23 21.96 -8.72
C GLN A 469 -3.17 20.86 -8.17
N MET A 470 -4.47 21.02 -8.38
CA MET A 470 -5.47 20.05 -7.97
C MET A 470 -5.38 18.75 -8.77
N LEU A 471 -5.23 18.80 -10.10
CA LEU A 471 -5.05 17.61 -10.95
C LEU A 471 -3.78 16.82 -10.56
N TRP A 472 -2.68 17.52 -10.28
CA TRP A 472 -1.46 16.90 -9.78
C TRP A 472 -1.68 16.13 -8.48
N ARG A 473 -2.32 16.77 -7.49
CA ARG A 473 -2.66 16.11 -6.21
C ARG A 473 -3.67 14.98 -6.37
N ALA A 474 -4.68 15.15 -7.23
CA ALA A 474 -5.68 14.12 -7.52
C ALA A 474 -5.03 12.85 -8.06
N THR A 475 -4.12 13.03 -9.02
CA THR A 475 -3.35 11.94 -9.64
C THR A 475 -2.52 11.18 -8.60
N GLY A 476 -1.77 11.91 -7.76
CA GLY A 476 -0.95 11.29 -6.71
C GLY A 476 -1.78 10.51 -5.69
N HIS A 477 -2.83 11.13 -5.14
CA HIS A 477 -3.69 10.50 -4.13
C HIS A 477 -4.44 9.28 -4.70
N ALA A 478 -5.08 9.43 -5.86
CA ALA A 478 -5.84 8.33 -6.49
C ALA A 478 -4.91 7.20 -6.97
N GLY A 479 -3.75 7.53 -7.54
CA GLY A 479 -2.77 6.53 -7.98
C GLY A 479 -2.24 5.68 -6.83
N GLN A 480 -1.86 6.31 -5.71
CA GLN A 480 -1.42 5.60 -4.51
C GLN A 480 -2.54 4.76 -3.89
N GLN A 481 -3.75 5.32 -3.79
CA GLN A 481 -4.89 4.62 -3.22
C GLN A 481 -5.31 3.41 -4.05
N GLY A 482 -5.35 3.53 -5.38
CA GLY A 482 -5.67 2.42 -6.28
C GLY A 482 -4.67 1.28 -6.16
N LEU A 483 -3.36 1.58 -6.15
CA LEU A 483 -2.32 0.57 -5.95
C LEU A 483 -2.42 -0.12 -4.59
N ARG A 484 -2.71 0.66 -3.53
CA ARG A 484 -2.86 0.14 -2.17
C ARG A 484 -4.06 -0.82 -2.08
N ILE A 485 -5.21 -0.41 -2.60
CA ILE A 485 -6.44 -1.21 -2.58
C ILE A 485 -6.25 -2.52 -3.36
N LEU A 486 -5.70 -2.46 -4.58
CA LEU A 486 -5.48 -3.66 -5.41
C LEU A 486 -4.49 -4.64 -4.76
N LYS A 487 -3.46 -4.12 -4.08
CA LYS A 487 -2.50 -4.95 -3.34
C LYS A 487 -3.11 -5.61 -2.11
N GLU A 488 -4.05 -4.95 -1.43
CA GLU A 488 -4.70 -5.44 -0.22
C GLU A 488 -5.96 -6.29 -0.50
N ALA A 489 -6.47 -6.25 -1.73
CA ALA A 489 -7.63 -7.02 -2.16
C ALA A 489 -7.35 -8.52 -2.02
N GLY A 490 -8.18 -9.21 -1.22
CA GLY A 490 -8.09 -10.66 -1.09
C GLY A 490 -8.66 -11.38 -2.31
N ASP A 491 -8.42 -12.68 -2.38
CA ASP A 491 -8.97 -13.53 -3.43
C ASP A 491 -10.51 -13.45 -3.44
N GLY A 492 -11.07 -13.13 -4.60
CA GLY A 492 -12.51 -12.98 -4.80
C GLY A 492 -13.12 -11.67 -4.26
N ASP A 493 -12.31 -10.70 -3.81
CA ASP A 493 -12.81 -9.37 -3.40
C ASP A 493 -13.05 -8.47 -4.63
N VAL A 494 -14.04 -8.85 -5.44
CA VAL A 494 -14.40 -8.16 -6.69
C VAL A 494 -14.65 -6.67 -6.47
N GLN A 495 -15.26 -6.28 -5.34
CA GLN A 495 -15.53 -4.88 -5.03
C GLN A 495 -14.25 -4.09 -4.79
N ALA A 496 -13.31 -4.61 -3.99
CA ALA A 496 -12.04 -3.93 -3.77
C ALA A 496 -11.25 -3.81 -5.08
N ARG A 497 -11.33 -4.81 -5.95
CA ARG A 497 -10.68 -4.76 -7.28
C ARG A 497 -11.29 -3.68 -8.17
N ALA A 498 -12.61 -3.62 -8.26
CA ALA A 498 -13.32 -2.60 -9.02
C ALA A 498 -13.00 -1.19 -8.49
N GLU A 499 -13.05 -1.01 -7.16
CA GLU A 499 -12.70 0.25 -6.50
C GLU A 499 -11.25 0.67 -6.79
N GLY A 500 -10.30 -0.27 -6.65
CA GLY A 500 -8.89 -0.02 -6.95
C GLY A 500 -8.65 0.36 -8.41
N ALA A 501 -9.33 -0.33 -9.35
CA ALA A 501 -9.29 -0.02 -10.77
C ALA A 501 -9.84 1.38 -11.07
N ALA A 502 -10.97 1.75 -10.46
CA ALA A 502 -11.59 3.07 -10.58
C ALA A 502 -10.65 4.20 -10.13
N PHE A 503 -9.94 4.01 -9.01
CA PHE A 503 -8.94 4.97 -8.57
C PHE A 503 -7.78 5.13 -9.57
N LEU A 504 -7.25 4.03 -10.11
CA LEU A 504 -6.17 4.10 -11.11
C LEU A 504 -6.63 4.78 -12.41
N MET A 505 -7.84 4.45 -12.89
CA MET A 505 -8.43 5.09 -14.07
C MET A 505 -8.62 6.59 -13.86
N SER A 506 -9.19 6.99 -12.71
CA SER A 506 -9.31 8.42 -12.37
C SER A 506 -7.96 9.12 -12.34
N ALA A 507 -6.94 8.52 -11.73
CA ALA A 507 -5.59 9.10 -11.71
C ALA A 507 -5.02 9.26 -13.12
N TRP A 508 -5.29 8.29 -14.00
CA TRP A 508 -4.81 8.30 -15.37
C TRP A 508 -5.48 9.38 -16.23
N GLU A 509 -6.79 9.57 -16.07
CA GLU A 509 -7.52 10.67 -16.73
C GLU A 509 -7.08 12.05 -16.21
N ASP A 510 -6.90 12.20 -14.89
CA ASP A 510 -6.39 13.44 -14.29
C ASP A 510 -4.98 13.76 -14.82
N ALA A 511 -4.11 12.75 -14.95
CA ALA A 511 -2.76 12.91 -15.49
C ALA A 511 -2.77 13.34 -16.96
N LYS A 512 -3.61 12.73 -17.79
CA LYS A 512 -3.79 13.13 -19.19
C LYS A 512 -4.27 14.56 -19.31
N THR A 513 -5.26 14.93 -18.51
CA THR A 513 -5.81 16.29 -18.47
C THR A 513 -4.74 17.31 -18.08
N PHE A 514 -3.95 17.01 -17.04
CA PHE A 514 -2.82 17.86 -16.65
C PHE A 514 -1.81 18.03 -17.78
N ILE A 515 -1.36 16.93 -18.41
CA ILE A 515 -0.33 16.96 -19.47
C ILE A 515 -0.81 17.68 -20.74
N SER A 516 -2.12 17.72 -20.96
CA SER A 516 -2.76 18.47 -22.04
C SER A 516 -2.82 19.96 -21.73
N ASP A 517 -3.29 20.32 -20.53
CA ASP A 517 -3.72 21.69 -20.24
C ASP A 517 -2.62 22.54 -19.59
N ALA A 518 -1.73 21.91 -18.83
CA ALA A 518 -0.68 22.61 -18.08
C ALA A 518 0.37 23.23 -19.02
N PRO A 519 1.00 24.33 -18.59
CA PRO A 519 2.14 24.89 -19.30
C PRO A 519 3.24 23.86 -19.58
N PRO A 520 3.92 23.92 -20.75
CA PRO A 520 4.98 22.98 -21.08
C PRO A 520 6.20 23.11 -20.14
N ASP A 521 6.37 24.28 -19.53
CA ASP A 521 7.38 24.60 -18.52
C ASP A 521 6.89 24.39 -17.08
N ALA A 522 5.75 23.73 -16.89
CA ALA A 522 5.17 23.53 -15.57
C ALA A 522 6.11 22.71 -14.67
N ARG A 523 6.34 23.16 -13.43
CA ARG A 523 7.29 22.52 -12.50
C ARG A 523 6.98 21.04 -12.20
N HIS A 524 5.69 20.67 -12.26
CA HIS A 524 5.20 19.32 -11.98
C HIS A 524 5.08 18.44 -13.23
N MET A 525 5.40 18.96 -14.43
CA MET A 525 5.22 18.25 -15.70
C MET A 525 5.99 16.93 -15.74
N LEU A 526 7.22 16.90 -15.23
CA LEU A 526 8.05 15.70 -15.23
C LEU A 526 7.48 14.59 -14.34
N GLU A 527 6.98 14.95 -13.15
CA GLU A 527 6.34 14.01 -12.23
C GLU A 527 5.03 13.47 -12.81
N MET A 528 4.22 14.35 -13.39
CA MET A 528 2.95 13.99 -14.02
C MET A 528 3.12 13.08 -15.23
N LEU A 529 4.17 13.29 -16.03
CA LEU A 529 4.57 12.36 -17.08
C LEU A 529 5.03 11.00 -16.52
N GLY A 530 5.67 11.01 -15.33
CA GLY A 530 5.98 9.79 -14.58
C GLY A 530 4.73 9.01 -14.21
N TRP A 531 3.77 9.65 -13.54
CA TRP A 531 2.48 9.05 -13.23
C TRP A 531 1.77 8.53 -14.47
N TYR A 532 1.67 9.34 -15.53
CA TYR A 532 1.04 8.93 -16.78
C TYR A 532 1.66 7.66 -17.37
N VAL A 533 3.00 7.57 -17.41
CA VAL A 533 3.70 6.38 -17.91
C VAL A 533 3.37 5.16 -17.05
N LEU A 534 3.54 5.25 -15.73
CA LEU A 534 3.30 4.13 -14.82
C LEU A 534 1.84 3.67 -14.82
N LEU A 535 0.90 4.62 -14.81
CA LEU A 535 -0.54 4.37 -14.88
C LEU A 535 -0.93 3.75 -16.22
N THR A 536 -0.37 4.22 -17.33
CA THR A 536 -0.62 3.62 -18.65
C THR A 536 -0.17 2.17 -18.68
N VAL A 537 1.00 1.87 -18.11
CA VAL A 537 1.53 0.50 -18.06
C VAL A 537 0.67 -0.40 -17.18
N VAL A 538 0.28 0.03 -15.99
CA VAL A 538 -0.55 -0.81 -15.11
C VAL A 538 -1.98 -1.00 -15.64
N ILE A 539 -2.58 0.01 -16.28
CA ILE A 539 -3.95 -0.06 -16.82
C ILE A 539 -4.01 -0.83 -18.13
N ARG A 540 -3.08 -0.57 -19.05
CA ARG A 540 -3.13 -1.11 -20.42
C ARG A 540 -2.19 -2.29 -20.67
N GLY A 541 -1.21 -2.54 -19.79
CA GLY A 541 -0.33 -3.72 -19.75
C GLY A 541 -0.28 -4.60 -21.01
N PRO A 542 -1.17 -5.59 -21.14
CA PRO A 542 -1.20 -6.54 -22.27
C PRO A 542 -1.43 -5.89 -23.65
N GLU A 543 -2.11 -4.73 -23.72
CA GLU A 543 -2.36 -3.98 -24.95
C GLU A 543 -1.12 -3.24 -25.46
N LEU A 544 -0.12 -3.01 -24.62
CA LEU A 544 1.06 -2.25 -24.99
C LEU A 544 2.06 -3.13 -25.74
N SER A 545 2.71 -2.56 -26.76
CA SER A 545 3.83 -3.21 -27.43
C SER A 545 5.00 -3.49 -26.48
N GLU A 546 5.81 -4.52 -26.76
CA GLU A 546 7.02 -4.85 -25.98
C GLU A 546 8.04 -3.71 -25.90
N GLU A 547 8.03 -2.83 -26.91
CA GLU A 547 8.94 -1.68 -27.02
C GLU A 547 8.33 -0.39 -26.46
N LEU A 548 7.08 -0.46 -25.94
CA LEU A 548 6.33 0.69 -25.40
C LEU A 548 6.23 1.87 -26.39
N LYS A 549 6.03 1.58 -27.68
CA LYS A 549 5.92 2.61 -28.75
C LYS A 549 4.80 3.59 -28.50
N GLU A 550 3.73 3.14 -27.86
CA GLU A 550 2.58 3.95 -27.46
C GLU A 550 2.97 5.08 -26.47
N LEU A 551 4.12 4.95 -25.79
CA LEU A 551 4.68 5.94 -24.88
C LEU A 551 5.73 6.85 -25.53
N ASP A 552 6.02 6.73 -26.83
CA ASP A 552 6.94 7.64 -27.53
C ASP A 552 6.54 9.12 -27.43
N PRO A 553 5.25 9.50 -27.52
CA PRO A 553 4.84 10.88 -27.24
C PRO A 553 5.21 11.34 -25.83
N ALA A 554 5.05 10.47 -24.83
CA ALA A 554 5.44 10.77 -23.45
C ALA A 554 6.97 10.90 -23.32
N ARG A 555 7.75 10.03 -23.96
CA ARG A 555 9.23 10.13 -23.98
C ARG A 555 9.71 11.47 -24.53
N ARG A 556 9.09 11.95 -25.62
CA ARG A 556 9.40 13.28 -26.19
C ARG A 556 9.04 14.41 -25.22
N LYS A 557 7.85 14.36 -24.60
CA LYS A 557 7.44 15.34 -23.59
C LYS A 557 8.34 15.31 -22.34
N ILE A 558 8.80 14.14 -21.90
CA ILE A 558 9.75 14.01 -20.78
C ILE A 558 11.06 14.72 -21.10
N LYS A 559 11.59 14.51 -22.32
CA LYS A 559 12.79 15.22 -22.77
C LYS A 559 12.59 16.74 -22.76
N ALA A 560 11.46 17.22 -23.30
CA ALA A 560 11.13 18.64 -23.29
C ALA A 560 11.03 19.20 -21.87
N ALA A 561 10.32 18.51 -20.96
CA ALA A 561 10.19 18.90 -19.55
C ALA A 561 11.56 18.97 -18.86
N ILE A 562 12.45 18.01 -19.10
CA ILE A 562 13.83 18.03 -18.60
C ILE A 562 14.61 19.24 -19.12
N ASP A 563 14.47 19.56 -20.40
CA ASP A 563 15.15 20.70 -21.01
C ASP A 563 14.59 22.04 -20.47
N PHE A 564 13.27 22.16 -20.27
CA PHE A 564 12.67 23.30 -19.58
C PHE A 564 13.18 23.45 -18.14
N MET A 565 13.25 22.35 -17.38
CA MET A 565 13.77 22.36 -16.02
C MET A 565 15.22 22.86 -15.98
N LYS A 566 16.08 22.39 -16.91
CA LYS A 566 17.47 22.87 -17.02
C LYS A 566 17.54 24.35 -17.35
N TRP A 567 16.75 24.81 -18.32
CA TRP A 567 16.71 26.21 -18.72
C TRP A 567 16.26 27.13 -17.57
N LEU A 568 15.22 26.73 -16.82
CA LEU A 568 14.70 27.48 -15.68
C LEU A 568 15.53 27.33 -14.39
N GLY A 569 16.56 26.47 -14.40
CA GLY A 569 17.40 26.21 -13.23
C GLY A 569 16.74 25.33 -12.16
N TYR A 570 15.69 24.58 -12.51
CA TYR A 570 15.09 23.61 -11.59
C TYR A 570 15.98 22.37 -11.43
N PRO A 571 16.25 21.92 -10.20
CA PRO A 571 17.00 20.69 -9.98
C PRO A 571 16.18 19.48 -10.43
N ILE A 572 16.77 18.62 -11.26
CA ILE A 572 16.16 17.34 -11.64
C ILE A 572 16.52 16.32 -10.57
N LYS A 573 15.59 16.11 -9.64
CA LYS A 573 15.76 15.18 -8.52
C LYS A 573 15.53 13.73 -8.92
N ARG A 574 16.28 12.82 -8.29
CA ARG A 574 16.08 11.38 -8.35
C ARG A 574 14.93 10.97 -7.42
N THR A 575 13.74 11.48 -7.68
CA THR A 575 12.54 11.09 -6.93
C THR A 575 12.16 9.64 -7.21
N GLN A 576 11.38 9.03 -6.32
CA GLN A 576 10.86 7.67 -6.49
C GLN A 576 10.13 7.51 -7.83
N MET A 577 9.29 8.49 -8.18
CA MET A 577 8.51 8.48 -9.41
C MET A 577 9.41 8.51 -10.65
N ASN A 578 10.40 9.41 -10.68
CA ASN A 578 11.34 9.52 -11.79
C ASN A 578 12.15 8.24 -11.97
N MET A 579 12.69 7.69 -10.87
CA MET A 579 13.47 6.46 -10.93
C MET A 579 12.63 5.25 -11.36
N ALA A 580 11.41 5.11 -10.85
CA ALA A 580 10.51 4.03 -11.23
C ALA A 580 10.13 4.09 -12.72
N ARG A 581 9.88 5.30 -13.26
CA ARG A 581 9.64 5.49 -14.70
C ARG A 581 10.83 5.02 -15.54
N GLU A 582 12.04 5.43 -15.18
CA GLU A 582 13.24 4.99 -15.91
C GLU A 582 13.44 3.47 -15.82
N LEU A 583 13.20 2.88 -14.64
CA LEU A 583 13.24 1.42 -14.47
C LEU A 583 12.23 0.70 -15.36
N VAL A 584 11.00 1.21 -15.51
CA VAL A 584 10.03 0.64 -16.46
C VAL A 584 10.56 0.71 -17.88
N PHE A 585 11.09 1.87 -18.31
CA PHE A 585 11.64 1.99 -19.66
C PHE A 585 12.85 1.08 -19.93
N GLU A 586 13.66 0.81 -18.91
CA GLU A 586 14.83 -0.05 -18.99
C GLU A 586 14.45 -1.54 -18.99
N LEU A 587 13.53 -1.94 -18.10
CA LEU A 587 13.28 -3.35 -17.78
C LEU A 587 12.10 -3.97 -18.54
N TYR A 588 11.19 -3.17 -19.10
CA TYR A 588 9.96 -3.69 -19.71
C TYR A 588 10.25 -4.56 -20.95
N THR A 589 11.05 -4.07 -21.91
CA THR A 589 11.37 -4.87 -23.12
C THR A 589 12.20 -6.10 -22.79
N PRO A 590 13.30 -6.03 -21.99
CA PRO A 590 14.03 -7.23 -21.59
C PRO A 590 13.16 -8.23 -20.82
N GLY A 591 12.30 -7.73 -19.91
CA GLY A 591 11.34 -8.53 -19.16
C GLY A 591 10.37 -9.28 -20.07
N ALA A 592 9.74 -8.58 -21.02
CA ALA A 592 8.83 -9.20 -21.98
C ALA A 592 9.51 -10.31 -22.78
N ARG A 593 10.74 -10.09 -23.24
CA ARG A 593 11.50 -11.06 -24.05
C ARG A 593 11.99 -12.27 -23.24
N GLU A 594 12.45 -12.04 -22.00
CA GLU A 594 12.99 -13.11 -21.15
C GLU A 594 11.87 -13.95 -20.51
N TRP A 595 10.78 -13.30 -20.09
CA TRP A 595 9.77 -13.90 -19.22
C TRP A 595 8.35 -13.92 -19.80
N GLY A 596 8.14 -13.47 -21.04
CA GLY A 596 6.84 -13.41 -21.69
C GLY A 596 6.08 -14.75 -21.65
N ALA A 597 6.77 -15.86 -21.93
CA ALA A 597 6.17 -17.19 -21.85
C ALA A 597 5.71 -17.59 -20.43
N VAL A 598 6.29 -17.02 -19.37
CA VAL A 598 5.82 -17.24 -17.99
C VAL A 598 4.56 -16.44 -17.72
N VAL A 599 4.49 -15.20 -18.22
CA VAL A 599 3.31 -14.33 -18.10
C VAL A 599 2.12 -14.93 -18.86
N GLU A 600 2.32 -15.42 -20.09
CA GLU A 600 1.27 -16.09 -20.88
C GLU A 600 0.70 -17.31 -20.13
N ARG A 601 1.56 -18.15 -19.56
CA ARG A 601 1.12 -19.29 -18.76
C ARG A 601 0.37 -18.86 -17.50
N PHE A 602 0.82 -17.79 -16.84
CA PHE A 602 0.11 -17.25 -15.69
C PHE A 602 -1.30 -16.82 -16.09
N ASP A 603 -1.44 -16.09 -17.20
CA ASP A 603 -2.73 -15.63 -17.71
C ASP A 603 -3.66 -16.81 -18.06
N ASP A 604 -3.14 -17.87 -18.70
CA ASP A 604 -3.91 -19.09 -18.99
C ASP A 604 -4.43 -19.77 -17.70
N LEU A 605 -3.60 -19.81 -16.66
CA LEU A 605 -3.98 -20.36 -15.36
C LEU A 605 -4.99 -19.47 -14.63
N ASP A 606 -4.84 -18.15 -14.71
CA ASP A 606 -5.70 -17.17 -14.05
C ASP A 606 -7.14 -17.22 -14.59
N VAL A 607 -7.31 -17.36 -15.91
CA VAL A 607 -8.64 -17.55 -16.56
C VAL A 607 -9.35 -18.80 -16.05
N SER A 608 -8.61 -19.84 -15.66
CA SER A 608 -9.21 -21.06 -15.10
C SER A 608 -9.71 -20.90 -13.66
N VAL A 609 -9.22 -19.86 -12.96
CA VAL A 609 -9.53 -19.56 -11.55
C VAL A 609 -10.60 -18.47 -11.44
N GLU A 610 -10.54 -17.44 -12.29
CA GLU A 610 -11.46 -16.29 -12.26
C GLU A 610 -12.46 -16.33 -13.43
N GLY A 611 -13.75 -16.33 -13.11
CA GLY A 611 -14.80 -16.05 -14.09
C GLY A 611 -15.08 -14.56 -14.16
N ASP A 612 -14.19 -13.75 -14.74
CA ASP A 612 -14.33 -12.28 -14.71
C ASP A 612 -14.59 -11.62 -16.07
N THR A 613 -15.39 -10.55 -16.01
CA THR A 613 -15.79 -9.68 -17.12
C THR A 613 -14.98 -8.38 -17.04
N PRO A 614 -14.43 -7.83 -18.13
CA PRO A 614 -13.69 -6.56 -18.10
C PRO A 614 -14.58 -5.38 -17.67
N LEU A 615 -14.09 -4.54 -16.75
CA LEU A 615 -14.75 -3.29 -16.34
C LEU A 615 -14.54 -2.18 -17.39
N SER A 616 -15.57 -1.38 -17.67
CA SER A 616 -15.47 -0.24 -18.58
C SER A 616 -15.09 1.06 -17.85
N PRO A 617 -14.42 2.03 -18.52
CA PRO A 617 -14.05 3.32 -17.91
C PRO A 617 -15.23 4.13 -17.37
N ALA A 618 -16.41 4.04 -18.00
CA ALA A 618 -17.61 4.76 -17.58
C ALA A 618 -18.16 4.22 -16.24
N ASP A 619 -18.13 2.90 -16.06
CA ASP A 619 -18.57 2.27 -14.81
C ASP A 619 -17.66 2.67 -13.63
N ALA A 620 -16.37 2.86 -13.91
CA ALA A 620 -15.37 3.22 -12.90
C ALA A 620 -15.55 4.64 -12.35
N GLU A 621 -15.94 5.61 -13.20
CA GLU A 621 -16.23 6.98 -12.76
C GLU A 621 -17.48 7.06 -11.87
N ASP A 622 -18.53 6.29 -12.21
CA ASP A 622 -19.77 6.21 -11.45
C ASP A 622 -19.57 5.54 -10.08
N GLU A 623 -18.76 4.48 -10.01
CA GLU A 623 -18.38 3.83 -8.74
C GLU A 623 -17.57 4.76 -7.83
N LEU A 624 -16.61 5.50 -8.39
CA LEU A 624 -15.83 6.46 -7.63
C LEU A 624 -16.70 7.60 -7.06
N ALA A 625 -17.63 8.13 -7.87
CA ALA A 625 -18.57 9.15 -7.41
C ALA A 625 -19.47 8.62 -6.27
N ALA A 626 -20.02 7.42 -6.42
CA ALA A 626 -20.84 6.78 -5.39
C ALA A 626 -20.04 6.52 -4.09
N TRP A 627 -18.76 6.16 -4.19
CA TRP A 627 -17.90 5.99 -3.03
C TRP A 627 -17.62 7.33 -2.32
N LEU A 628 -17.30 8.38 -3.08
CA LEU A 628 -16.97 9.71 -2.54
C LEU A 628 -18.15 10.34 -1.77
N ASP A 629 -19.39 10.04 -2.16
CA ASP A 629 -20.62 10.54 -1.53
C ASP A 629 -21.00 9.79 -0.24
N ASN A 630 -20.48 8.60 0.01
CA ASN A 630 -20.86 7.74 1.14
C ASN A 630 -20.02 7.94 2.43
N VAL A 631 -19.15 8.95 2.47
CA VAL A 631 -18.25 9.24 3.60
C VAL A 631 -18.48 10.66 4.10
N ASP A 632 -19.35 10.79 5.10
CA ASP A 632 -19.61 12.07 5.78
C ASP A 632 -18.36 12.57 6.52
N LEU A 633 -18.04 13.85 6.30
CA LEU A 633 -16.91 14.58 6.89
C LEU A 633 -17.30 15.15 8.27
N GLU A 634 -17.76 14.33 9.21
CA GLU A 634 -17.95 14.81 10.60
C GLU A 634 -16.63 14.73 11.41
N ASP A 635 -16.31 15.86 12.03
CA ASP A 635 -15.04 16.25 12.65
C ASP A 635 -14.68 15.50 13.95
N GLY A 636 -13.37 15.30 14.13
CA GLY A 636 -12.68 15.70 15.37
C GLY A 636 -12.62 14.71 16.54
N ASP A 637 -11.69 13.74 16.46
CA ASP A 637 -10.83 13.49 17.63
C ASP A 637 -9.49 12.87 17.22
N VAL A 638 -8.41 13.57 17.56
CA VAL A 638 -7.03 13.22 17.24
C VAL A 638 -6.56 12.14 18.21
N ALA A 639 -7.01 10.90 18.00
CA ALA A 639 -6.43 9.73 18.62
C ALA A 639 -5.64 8.93 17.57
N ARG A 640 -4.32 9.11 17.61
CA ARG A 640 -3.33 8.25 16.95
C ARG A 640 -3.71 6.78 17.10
N HIS A 641 -4.13 6.13 16.01
CA HIS A 641 -3.83 4.73 15.69
C HIS A 641 -4.12 4.50 14.21
N GLY A 642 -3.05 4.58 13.40
CA GLY A 642 -3.07 4.19 12.00
C GLY A 642 -3.25 2.68 11.88
N HIS A 643 -4.47 2.26 11.58
CA HIS A 643 -4.73 0.99 10.92
C HIS A 643 -5.87 1.26 9.94
N GLY A 644 -5.54 1.27 8.64
CA GLY A 644 -6.52 1.37 7.56
C GLY A 644 -7.55 0.26 7.71
N ARG A 645 -8.73 0.61 8.23
CA ARG A 645 -9.85 -0.32 8.37
C ARG A 645 -10.83 -0.07 7.23
N GLY A 646 -10.56 -0.67 6.08
CA GLY A 646 -11.63 -0.96 5.13
C GLY A 646 -12.70 -1.79 5.86
N ARG A 647 -13.97 -1.38 5.77
CA ARG A 647 -15.10 -2.15 6.28
C ARG A 647 -15.19 -3.48 5.51
N ARG A 648 -14.45 -4.51 5.93
CA ARG A 648 -14.66 -5.88 5.44
C ARG A 648 -16.09 -6.30 5.79
N ARG A 649 -16.99 -6.29 4.80
CA ARG A 649 -18.27 -6.99 4.92
C ARG A 649 -17.92 -8.46 5.12
N ALA A 650 -18.30 -8.99 6.28
CA ALA A 650 -18.30 -10.43 6.52
C ALA A 650 -19.22 -11.07 5.46
N ASN A 651 -18.79 -12.20 4.88
CA ASN A 651 -19.50 -13.09 3.95
C ASN A 651 -19.05 -12.99 2.46
N ALA A 652 -17.76 -13.11 2.18
CA ALA A 652 -17.29 -13.53 0.86
C ALA A 652 -16.76 -14.98 0.97
N PRO A 653 -17.31 -15.94 0.20
CA PRO A 653 -16.84 -17.33 0.21
C PRO A 653 -15.44 -17.42 -0.41
N SER A 654 -14.47 -18.03 0.28
CA SER A 654 -13.15 -18.30 -0.32
C SER A 654 -13.19 -19.59 -1.13
N SER A 655 -12.95 -19.49 -2.43
CA SER A 655 -12.81 -20.61 -3.35
C SER A 655 -11.38 -21.14 -3.36
N THR A 656 -10.93 -21.78 -2.29
CA THR A 656 -9.70 -22.60 -2.35
C THR A 656 -10.08 -24.06 -2.59
N GLY A 657 -10.02 -24.46 -3.86
CA GLY A 657 -10.39 -25.79 -4.37
C GLY A 657 -9.40 -26.92 -4.06
N SER A 658 -8.45 -26.73 -3.13
CA SER A 658 -7.48 -27.77 -2.77
C SER A 658 -7.84 -28.41 -1.43
N GLY A 659 -8.66 -29.45 -1.48
CA GLY A 659 -8.65 -30.59 -0.55
C GLY A 659 -8.93 -30.36 0.95
N THR A 660 -9.21 -29.14 1.41
CA THR A 660 -9.60 -28.88 2.80
C THR A 660 -11.10 -28.58 2.88
N SER A 661 -11.79 -29.39 3.68
CA SER A 661 -13.24 -29.41 3.86
C SER A 661 -13.84 -28.01 4.15
N GLY A 662 -14.50 -27.40 3.16
CA GLY A 662 -15.94 -27.11 3.10
C GLY A 662 -16.69 -26.35 4.21
N TYR A 663 -16.06 -25.75 5.23
CA TYR A 663 -16.81 -24.94 6.21
C TYR A 663 -16.19 -23.57 6.49
N GLU A 664 -17.00 -22.52 6.33
CA GLU A 664 -16.59 -21.14 6.53
C GLU A 664 -16.51 -20.80 8.02
N LEU A 665 -15.29 -20.61 8.54
CA LEU A 665 -15.08 -20.06 9.87
C LEU A 665 -15.38 -18.57 9.88
N TYR A 666 -15.91 -18.09 10.99
CA TYR A 666 -16.07 -16.66 11.19
C TYR A 666 -14.70 -15.97 11.22
N ARG A 667 -14.61 -14.80 10.60
CA ARG A 667 -13.40 -13.98 10.58
C ARG A 667 -13.49 -12.84 11.58
N CYS A 668 -12.37 -12.54 12.23
CA CYS A 668 -12.25 -11.42 13.15
C CYS A 668 -12.43 -10.12 12.36
N SER A 669 -13.31 -9.22 12.82
CA SER A 669 -13.55 -7.95 12.15
C SER A 669 -12.38 -6.96 12.27
N TRP A 670 -11.35 -7.29 13.07
CA TRP A 670 -10.14 -6.49 13.22
C TRP A 670 -9.00 -7.01 12.35
N CYS A 671 -8.61 -8.27 12.54
CA CYS A 671 -7.44 -8.84 11.87
C CYS A 671 -7.78 -9.82 10.72
N GLY A 672 -9.06 -10.09 10.43
CA GLY A 672 -9.48 -11.02 9.38
C GLY A 672 -9.24 -12.51 9.67
N ASN A 673 -8.55 -12.83 10.77
CA ASN A 673 -8.21 -14.22 11.12
C ASN A 673 -9.46 -15.06 11.42
N PRO A 674 -9.53 -16.29 10.88
CA PRO A 674 -10.64 -17.21 11.13
C PRO A 674 -10.57 -17.82 12.54
N SER A 675 -11.72 -17.95 13.21
CA SER A 675 -11.85 -18.75 14.43
C SER A 675 -13.28 -19.23 14.69
N ALA A 676 -13.40 -20.45 15.22
CA ALA A 676 -14.65 -21.08 15.63
C ALA A 676 -15.28 -20.42 16.86
N VAL A 677 -14.45 -19.77 17.70
CA VAL A 677 -14.84 -19.23 19.01
C VAL A 677 -14.99 -17.70 19.05
N LEU A 678 -14.99 -17.04 17.89
CA LEU A 678 -15.29 -15.60 17.82
C LEU A 678 -16.66 -15.29 18.41
N ARG A 679 -16.72 -14.23 19.22
CA ARG A 679 -17.97 -13.71 19.78
C ARG A 679 -18.48 -12.55 18.92
N ARG A 680 -19.81 -12.42 18.83
CA ARG A 680 -20.43 -11.20 18.31
C ARG A 680 -20.33 -10.10 19.38
N CYS A 681 -20.14 -8.88 18.92
CA CYS A 681 -20.21 -7.71 19.77
C CYS A 681 -21.58 -7.60 20.41
N GLY A 682 -21.62 -7.44 21.75
CA GLY A 682 -22.85 -7.32 22.50
C GLY A 682 -23.67 -6.09 22.14
N GLY A 683 -23.03 -5.00 21.70
CA GLY A 683 -23.73 -3.78 21.26
C GLY A 683 -24.19 -3.84 19.81
N CYS A 684 -23.27 -3.96 18.84
CA CYS A 684 -23.64 -3.85 17.42
C CYS A 684 -24.10 -5.16 16.75
N ALA A 685 -23.90 -6.32 17.39
CA ALA A 685 -24.15 -7.69 16.87
C ALA A 685 -23.47 -8.08 15.53
N LYS A 686 -22.87 -7.12 14.80
CA LYS A 686 -22.22 -7.31 13.49
C LYS A 686 -20.74 -7.64 13.63
N THR A 687 -20.03 -6.91 14.48
CA THR A 687 -18.58 -7.06 14.67
C THR A 687 -18.27 -8.34 15.43
N ARG A 688 -17.23 -9.05 15.02
CA ARG A 688 -16.76 -10.30 15.66
C ARG A 688 -15.34 -10.14 16.18
N TYR A 689 -15.09 -10.56 17.41
CA TYR A 689 -13.79 -10.41 18.08
C TYR A 689 -13.45 -11.58 19.02
N VAL A 690 -12.19 -11.63 19.43
CA VAL A 690 -11.65 -12.55 20.43
C VAL A 690 -11.83 -11.95 21.83
N VAL A 691 -12.15 -12.78 22.83
CA VAL A 691 -12.57 -12.35 24.20
C VAL A 691 -11.46 -11.68 25.02
N ILE A 692 -10.23 -11.58 24.50
CA ILE A 692 -9.14 -10.94 25.23
C ILE A 692 -9.24 -9.42 25.05
N GLY A 693 -9.91 -8.75 26.00
CA GLY A 693 -9.70 -7.34 26.35
C GLY A 693 -10.10 -6.24 25.36
N ILE A 694 -10.52 -6.54 24.13
CA ILE A 694 -10.84 -5.49 23.14
C ILE A 694 -12.35 -5.21 23.14
N SER A 695 -12.79 -4.22 23.92
CA SER A 695 -14.08 -3.59 23.72
C SER A 695 -14.10 -2.87 22.37
N CYS A 696 -15.11 -3.13 21.55
CA CYS A 696 -15.36 -2.38 20.32
C CYS A 696 -15.52 -0.89 20.65
N GLY A 697 -14.70 -0.01 20.05
CA GLY A 697 -14.75 1.44 20.26
C GLY A 697 -16.09 2.12 19.91
N ARG A 698 -17.07 1.38 19.37
CA ARG A 698 -18.46 1.84 19.16
C ARG A 698 -19.43 1.46 20.27
N CYS A 699 -18.99 0.75 21.30
CA CYS A 699 -19.84 0.34 22.44
C CYS A 699 -19.25 0.79 23.79
N ALA A 700 -18.24 1.65 23.75
CA ALA A 700 -17.67 2.36 24.89
C ALA A 700 -17.94 3.87 24.79
N SER A 701 -19.05 4.24 24.15
CA SER A 701 -19.71 5.55 24.25
C SER A 701 -21.11 5.32 24.80
#